data_AF-A0AAI9UZG1-F1
#
_entry.id   AF-A0AAI9UZG1-F1
#
_cell.length_a   1.000
_cell.length_b   1.000
_cell.length_c   1.000
_cell.angle_alpha   90.00
_cell.angle_beta   90.00
_cell.angle_gamma   90.00
#
_symmetry.space_group_name_H-M   'P 1'
#
loop_
_entity.id
_entity.type
_entity.pdbx_description
1 polymer ?
#
loop_
_entity_poly.entity_id
_entity_poly.type
_entity_poly.pdbx_seq_one_letter_code
_entity_poly.pdbx_strand_id
1 'polypeptide(L)'
;MTSKNIKSLPHEKRKGEAALSDFAEYVEKQQALRYPSAKSTDTSKVTEVPEHQHAELDELFDNLDLAEPTPSARLKDLLLGTDDDTLQKLEGVLQERMAEGHGEAVFELGFENNGESMALSIEQWNAAYTRLKEAAKRIRADCQTLITKNVGGDVEAPSAQSGKDSHCSGKIMIRQTPATVEDVIETRIAVVGNVDAGKSSLLGVLVKGDLDDGRGRARVNLFRHKHEIETGRTSSVGMEILGFDTVGQVVVSDTPGRKLSWEEIGKRSAKVITFTDLAGHEKYLRTTVFGLLSSSPNYCLLMVAANNGLIGMSKEHLGIALALNVPVMVVITKIDICPPQILEQTISQITKILKSPGARKIPIFIKDREECINTATQFISQRICPVFQVSNVTGENLDLVRTFLNILPHHGRYDSEAPFEFHINDTFSVPFVGTVVSGIIKAGVIHAGDNVLIGPDSLGQFTSTSIRSIERKRLGVPAASAGQSASFALKKVRRKDVRKGMVVLPKLEGQPAPKVHREFIAEVLILSHATTIKTKYQAMLHVGPVSQTCAIIDVDRPYIRTGDRATVAFRFVQRPEYLAPGDRLLFREGRTKGLGIVKSVGYDPSKPLYPHGDSAAGEDGAAKAKDEENGEKTANSQEVKVGA
;
A
#
# COMPACT_ATOMS: atom_id res chain seq x y z
N MET A 1 1.80 -11.04 -38.71
CA MET A 1 3.22 -11.21 -38.36
C MET A 1 3.31 -11.81 -36.98
N THR A 2 3.89 -12.99 -36.88
CA THR A 2 3.97 -13.85 -35.69
C THR A 2 4.85 -13.23 -34.61
N SER A 3 4.27 -12.85 -33.47
CA SER A 3 5.02 -12.39 -32.31
C SER A 3 5.79 -13.56 -31.70
N LYS A 4 7.10 -13.64 -31.97
CA LYS A 4 7.98 -14.57 -31.25
C LYS A 4 8.00 -14.18 -29.77
N ASN A 5 7.41 -15.03 -28.93
CA ASN A 5 7.56 -14.98 -27.48
C ASN A 5 9.02 -15.32 -27.12
N ILE A 6 9.88 -14.30 -27.04
CA ILE A 6 11.26 -14.47 -26.57
C ILE A 6 11.19 -14.68 -25.04
N LYS A 7 11.41 -15.93 -24.60
CA LYS A 7 11.53 -16.27 -23.18
C LYS A 7 12.87 -15.73 -22.66
N SER A 8 12.84 -14.92 -21.61
CA SER A 8 14.07 -14.50 -20.90
C SER A 8 14.81 -15.70 -20.31
N LEU A 9 16.14 -15.63 -20.32
CA LEU A 9 17.02 -16.71 -19.87
C LEU A 9 16.83 -16.95 -18.35
N PRO A 10 16.92 -18.20 -17.86
CA PRO A 10 16.70 -18.52 -16.45
C PRO A 10 17.60 -17.75 -15.48
N HIS A 11 18.82 -17.43 -15.90
CA HIS A 11 19.78 -16.65 -15.11
C HIS A 11 19.35 -15.19 -14.91
N GLU A 12 18.80 -14.55 -15.96
CA GLU A 12 18.32 -13.17 -15.89
C GLU A 12 17.09 -13.02 -14.99
N LYS A 13 16.22 -14.04 -14.96
CA LYS A 13 15.06 -14.06 -14.05
C LYS A 13 15.48 -14.12 -12.58
N ARG A 14 16.47 -14.96 -12.25
CA ARG A 14 17.00 -15.04 -10.87
C ARG A 14 17.67 -13.73 -10.44
N LYS A 15 18.38 -13.06 -11.34
CA LYS A 15 19.00 -11.75 -11.07
C LYS A 15 17.95 -10.68 -10.78
N GLY A 16 16.86 -10.62 -11.56
CA GLY A 16 15.75 -9.69 -11.33
C GLY A 16 14.98 -9.97 -10.04
N GLU A 17 14.77 -11.25 -9.69
CA GLU A 17 14.12 -11.64 -8.43
C GLU A 17 14.95 -11.31 -7.19
N ALA A 18 16.27 -11.51 -7.22
CA ALA A 18 17.15 -11.10 -6.12
C ALA A 18 17.14 -9.57 -5.94
N ALA A 19 17.25 -8.85 -7.05
CA ALA A 19 17.33 -7.39 -7.03
C ALA A 19 16.03 -6.72 -6.55
N LEU A 20 14.86 -7.34 -6.79
CA LEU A 20 13.57 -6.90 -6.24
C LEU A 20 13.60 -6.75 -4.72
N SER A 21 14.24 -7.71 -4.06
CA SER A 21 14.24 -7.67 -2.60
C SER A 21 15.30 -6.76 -2.02
N ASP A 22 16.44 -6.59 -2.68
CA ASP A 22 17.43 -5.60 -2.26
C ASP A 22 16.87 -4.17 -2.42
N PHE A 23 15.99 -3.97 -3.40
CA PHE A 23 15.25 -2.72 -3.57
C PHE A 23 14.16 -2.55 -2.51
N ALA A 24 13.42 -3.60 -2.15
CA ALA A 24 12.43 -3.52 -1.06
C ALA A 24 13.06 -3.08 0.27
N GLU A 25 14.18 -3.68 0.67
CA GLU A 25 14.94 -3.28 1.88
C GLU A 25 15.44 -1.84 1.80
N TYR A 26 15.88 -1.42 0.61
CA TYR A 26 16.31 -0.05 0.41
C TYR A 26 15.17 0.94 0.56
N VAL A 27 14.00 0.63 0.00
CA VAL A 27 12.79 1.45 0.15
C VAL A 27 12.39 1.54 1.61
N GLU A 28 12.45 0.45 2.37
CA GLU A 28 12.20 0.44 3.82
C GLU A 28 13.15 1.39 4.56
N LYS A 29 14.45 1.35 4.29
CA LYS A 29 15.43 2.28 4.88
C LYS A 29 15.13 3.74 4.55
N GLN A 30 14.78 4.03 3.30
CA GLN A 30 14.42 5.40 2.88
C GLN A 30 13.12 5.88 3.53
N GLN A 31 12.14 4.98 3.77
CA GLN A 31 10.93 5.31 4.50
C GLN A 31 11.19 5.55 5.98
N ALA A 32 12.05 4.76 6.61
CA ALA A 32 12.45 4.97 8.00
C ALA A 32 13.17 6.30 8.21
N LEU A 33 13.98 6.75 7.24
CA LEU A 33 14.59 8.09 7.27
C LEU A 33 13.57 9.22 7.16
N ARG A 34 12.49 9.01 6.38
CA ARG A 34 11.42 9.99 6.20
C ARG A 34 10.47 10.06 7.42
N TYR A 35 10.31 8.94 8.12
CA TYR A 35 9.48 8.80 9.31
C TYR A 35 10.28 8.05 10.39
N PRO A 36 11.21 8.72 11.10
CA PRO A 36 12.01 8.07 12.13
C PRO A 36 11.11 7.44 13.19
N SER A 37 11.24 6.14 13.39
CA SER A 37 10.57 5.44 14.49
C SER A 37 11.24 5.80 15.82
N ALA A 38 10.45 5.98 16.88
CA ALA A 38 10.94 5.70 18.22
C ALA A 38 11.45 4.25 18.23
N LYS A 39 12.70 4.05 18.68
CA LYS A 39 13.43 2.78 18.58
C LYS A 39 12.67 1.66 19.31
N SER A 40 12.34 0.58 18.60
CA SER A 40 12.21 -0.74 19.21
C SER A 40 13.61 -1.33 19.30
N THR A 41 14.16 -1.44 20.51
CA THR A 41 15.43 -2.09 20.81
C THR A 41 15.36 -3.57 20.47
N ASP A 42 15.97 -3.96 19.36
CA ASP A 42 16.19 -5.37 19.00
C ASP A 42 17.69 -5.67 19.11
N THR A 43 18.10 -6.14 20.29
CA THR A 43 19.44 -6.64 20.57
C THR A 43 19.60 -8.04 19.98
N SER A 44 20.28 -8.17 18.83
CA SER A 44 21.14 -9.32 18.54
C SER A 44 21.87 -9.18 17.20
N LYS A 45 23.18 -8.87 17.29
CA LYS A 45 24.27 -9.50 16.52
C LYS A 45 25.61 -8.89 16.93
N VAL A 46 26.37 -9.65 17.70
CA VAL A 46 27.77 -9.38 18.03
C VAL A 46 28.64 -9.96 16.90
N THR A 47 29.47 -9.11 16.28
CA THR A 47 30.76 -9.50 15.68
C THR A 47 31.67 -8.26 15.55
N GLU A 48 32.69 -8.24 16.42
CA GLU A 48 34.01 -7.54 16.48
C GLU A 48 34.42 -6.69 15.24
N VAL A 49 34.94 -5.44 15.28
CA VAL A 49 36.15 -4.76 15.87
C VAL A 49 36.10 -3.24 15.41
N PRO A 50 36.88 -2.20 15.85
CA PRO A 50 37.69 -1.91 17.06
C PRO A 50 37.24 -0.68 17.89
N GLU A 51 37.75 -0.63 19.11
CA GLU A 51 37.72 0.45 20.10
C GLU A 51 38.27 1.78 19.56
N HIS A 52 37.46 2.85 19.50
CA HIS A 52 37.90 4.27 19.64
C HIS A 52 36.78 5.34 19.52
N GLN A 53 35.50 5.02 19.80
CA GLN A 53 34.39 6.01 19.73
C GLN A 53 33.48 6.09 20.97
N HIS A 54 33.93 5.61 22.14
CA HIS A 54 33.10 5.53 23.35
C HIS A 54 33.35 6.63 24.40
N ALA A 55 33.69 7.85 24.01
CA ALA A 55 33.71 8.99 24.94
C ALA A 55 32.57 9.98 24.68
N GLU A 56 32.19 10.20 23.41
CA GLU A 56 31.14 11.15 23.03
C GLU A 56 29.72 10.57 23.16
N LEU A 57 29.58 9.25 23.18
CA LEU A 57 28.28 8.59 23.35
C LEU A 57 27.83 8.56 24.82
N ASP A 58 28.74 8.38 25.76
CA ASP A 58 28.41 8.31 27.19
C ASP A 58 27.97 9.69 27.72
N GLU A 59 28.61 10.79 27.28
CA GLU A 59 28.16 12.15 27.60
C GLU A 59 26.82 12.54 26.94
N LEU A 60 26.43 11.86 25.84
CA LEU A 60 25.13 12.05 25.18
C LEU A 60 24.01 11.28 25.89
N PHE A 61 24.33 10.14 26.52
CA PHE A 61 23.37 9.38 27.33
C PHE A 61 23.10 10.04 28.68
N ASP A 62 24.08 10.74 29.27
CA ASP A 62 23.88 11.48 30.53
C ASP A 62 23.11 12.81 30.34
N ASN A 63 23.14 13.40 29.14
CA ASN A 63 22.40 14.64 28.82
C ASN A 63 21.00 14.42 28.23
N LEU A 64 20.67 13.19 27.85
CA LEU A 64 19.28 12.77 27.58
C LEU A 64 18.70 12.36 28.92
N ASP A 65 17.91 13.27 29.50
CA ASP A 65 17.13 13.14 30.74
C ASP A 65 16.14 11.96 30.68
N LEU A 66 16.67 10.73 30.58
CA LEU A 66 16.00 9.47 30.84
C LEU A 66 15.95 9.31 32.36
N ALA A 67 15.27 10.25 33.01
CA ALA A 67 14.72 10.02 34.32
C ALA A 67 13.98 8.68 34.28
N GLU A 68 14.34 7.81 35.21
CA GLU A 68 13.77 6.49 35.44
C GLU A 68 12.27 6.50 35.11
N PRO A 69 11.74 5.58 34.27
CA PRO A 69 10.30 5.50 34.13
C PRO A 69 9.76 5.18 35.52
N THR A 70 9.00 6.12 36.10
CA THR A 70 8.13 5.89 37.26
C THR A 70 7.53 4.49 37.14
N PRO A 71 7.55 3.65 38.18
CA PRO A 71 7.18 2.25 38.05
C PRO A 71 5.75 2.19 37.53
N SER A 72 5.59 1.81 36.26
CA SER A 72 4.25 1.59 35.69
C SER A 72 3.63 0.52 36.56
N ALA A 73 2.52 0.83 37.23
CA ALA A 73 1.78 -0.15 38.00
C ALA A 73 1.54 -1.39 37.12
N ARG A 74 1.77 -2.59 37.66
CA ARG A 74 1.60 -3.83 36.89
C ARG A 74 0.17 -3.90 36.39
N LEU A 75 -0.01 -4.37 35.15
CA LEU A 75 -1.32 -4.38 34.52
C LEU A 75 -2.28 -5.30 35.29
N LYS A 76 -1.75 -6.37 35.90
CA LYS A 76 -2.52 -7.26 36.79
C LYS A 76 -3.12 -6.51 37.99
N ASP A 77 -2.36 -5.60 38.60
CA ASP A 77 -2.82 -4.85 39.78
C ASP A 77 -3.92 -3.85 39.39
N LEU A 78 -3.82 -3.25 38.20
CA LEU A 78 -4.85 -2.37 37.66
C LEU A 78 -6.15 -3.13 37.32
N LEU A 79 -6.02 -4.34 36.77
CA LEU A 79 -7.14 -5.19 36.35
C LEU A 79 -7.86 -5.88 37.51
N LEU A 80 -7.16 -6.19 38.60
CA LEU A 80 -7.72 -6.84 39.80
C LEU A 80 -7.99 -5.86 40.95
N GLY A 81 -7.55 -4.61 40.83
CA GLY A 81 -7.80 -3.57 41.82
C GLY A 81 -9.30 -3.33 42.05
N THR A 82 -9.64 -2.80 43.22
CA THR A 82 -11.02 -2.43 43.59
C THR A 82 -11.24 -0.92 43.59
N ASP A 83 -10.17 -0.13 43.61
CA ASP A 83 -10.23 1.32 43.86
C ASP A 83 -10.44 2.11 42.56
N ASP A 84 -11.10 3.27 42.64
CA ASP A 84 -11.37 4.10 41.45
C ASP A 84 -10.07 4.71 40.85
N ASP A 85 -9.04 4.95 41.66
CA ASP A 85 -7.73 5.43 41.17
C ASP A 85 -7.06 4.43 40.22
N THR A 86 -7.11 3.14 40.55
CA THR A 86 -6.59 2.08 39.65
C THR A 86 -7.41 1.94 38.38
N LEU A 87 -8.72 2.25 38.45
CA LEU A 87 -9.60 2.25 37.28
C LEU A 87 -9.27 3.42 36.34
N GLN A 88 -9.03 4.62 36.88
CA GLN A 88 -8.59 5.78 36.08
C GLN A 88 -7.23 5.54 35.43
N LYS A 89 -6.30 4.88 36.12
CA LYS A 89 -5.01 4.45 35.52
C LYS A 89 -5.22 3.46 34.38
N LEU A 90 -6.12 2.48 34.54
CA LEU A 90 -6.47 1.53 33.48
C LEU A 90 -7.10 2.26 32.27
N GLU A 91 -7.97 3.24 32.51
CA GLU A 91 -8.55 4.09 31.45
C GLU A 91 -7.45 4.81 30.66
N GLY A 92 -6.44 5.36 31.34
CA GLY A 92 -5.28 6.00 30.70
C GLY A 92 -4.51 5.04 29.79
N VAL A 93 -4.22 3.82 30.26
CA VAL A 93 -3.56 2.77 29.46
C VAL A 93 -4.40 2.41 28.22
N LEU A 94 -5.72 2.31 28.37
CA LEU A 94 -6.61 2.02 27.25
C LEU A 94 -6.66 3.17 26.24
N GLN A 95 -6.70 4.43 26.70
CA GLN A 95 -6.70 5.59 25.83
C GLN A 95 -5.41 5.68 25.02
N GLU A 96 -4.25 5.46 25.64
CA GLU A 96 -2.96 5.46 24.95
C GLU A 96 -2.90 4.39 23.87
N ARG A 97 -3.25 3.14 24.20
CA ARG A 97 -3.30 2.03 23.22
C ARG A 97 -4.29 2.27 22.09
N MET A 98 -5.45 2.84 22.37
CA MET A 98 -6.42 3.19 21.33
C MET A 98 -5.94 4.36 20.47
N ALA A 99 -5.25 5.35 21.05
CA ALA A 99 -4.68 6.46 20.28
C ALA A 99 -3.63 5.95 19.29
N GLU A 100 -2.75 5.03 19.72
CA GLU A 100 -1.79 4.35 18.84
C GLU A 100 -2.47 3.53 17.74
N GLY A 101 -3.58 2.87 18.07
CA GLY A 101 -4.37 2.07 17.15
C GLY A 101 -5.45 2.83 16.36
N HIS A 102 -5.45 4.16 16.40
CA HIS A 102 -6.44 5.03 15.73
C HIS A 102 -7.90 4.71 16.08
N GLY A 103 -8.20 4.48 17.37
CA GLY A 103 -9.54 4.25 17.90
C GLY A 103 -9.90 2.78 18.14
N GLU A 104 -8.98 1.84 17.90
CA GLU A 104 -9.15 0.43 18.25
C GLU A 104 -7.86 -0.21 18.76
N ALA A 105 -7.95 -1.17 19.66
CA ALA A 105 -6.79 -1.91 20.15
C ALA A 105 -7.17 -3.35 20.52
N VAL A 106 -6.32 -4.31 20.17
CA VAL A 106 -6.44 -5.70 20.65
C VAL A 106 -5.72 -5.80 21.99
N PHE A 107 -6.48 -6.04 23.05
CA PHE A 107 -5.97 -6.18 24.41
C PHE A 107 -5.83 -7.66 24.77
N GLU A 108 -4.62 -8.10 25.11
CA GLU A 108 -4.36 -9.46 25.58
C GLU A 108 -4.55 -9.54 27.09
N LEU A 109 -5.69 -10.07 27.53
CA LEU A 109 -5.99 -10.26 28.94
C LEU A 109 -5.33 -11.54 29.46
N GLY A 110 -4.58 -11.43 30.55
CA GLY A 110 -3.79 -12.52 31.12
C GLY A 110 -2.29 -12.45 30.82
N PHE A 111 -1.85 -11.42 30.10
CA PHE A 111 -0.44 -11.11 29.86
C PHE A 111 -0.11 -9.67 30.23
N GLU A 112 1.05 -9.47 30.84
CA GLU A 112 1.64 -8.17 31.12
C GLU A 112 2.19 -7.52 29.82
N ASN A 113 2.56 -6.24 29.89
CA ASN A 113 3.09 -5.50 28.72
C ASN A 113 4.39 -6.11 28.15
N ASN A 114 5.16 -6.81 28.98
CA ASN A 114 6.37 -7.52 28.61
C ASN A 114 6.10 -8.93 28.04
N GLY A 115 4.84 -9.36 27.96
CA GLY A 115 4.45 -10.69 27.50
C GLY A 115 4.50 -11.78 28.58
N GLU A 116 4.80 -11.44 29.84
CA GLU A 116 4.76 -12.40 30.94
C GLU A 116 3.31 -12.76 31.30
N SER A 117 3.05 -14.04 31.61
CA SER A 117 1.72 -14.46 32.01
C SER A 117 1.37 -13.94 33.42
N MET A 118 0.15 -13.41 33.56
CA MET A 118 -0.42 -13.01 34.84
C MET A 118 -0.87 -14.19 35.71
N ALA A 119 -0.90 -15.41 35.14
CA ALA A 119 -1.34 -16.63 35.80
C ALA A 119 -2.74 -16.52 36.45
N LEU A 120 -3.73 -15.96 35.72
CA LEU A 120 -5.07 -15.73 36.23
C LEU A 120 -5.86 -17.05 36.41
N SER A 121 -6.61 -17.14 37.50
CA SER A 121 -7.71 -18.11 37.65
C SER A 121 -8.95 -17.67 36.86
N ILE A 122 -9.95 -18.56 36.70
CA ILE A 122 -11.18 -18.23 36.00
C ILE A 122 -11.99 -17.11 36.70
N GLU A 123 -11.99 -17.10 38.03
CA GLU A 123 -12.64 -16.05 38.82
C GLU A 123 -11.93 -14.70 38.64
N GLN A 124 -10.60 -14.71 38.69
CA GLN A 124 -9.79 -13.51 38.45
C GLN A 124 -9.93 -13.00 37.02
N TRP A 125 -10.01 -13.90 36.04
CA TRP A 125 -10.25 -13.54 34.64
C TRP A 125 -11.61 -12.84 34.49
N ASN A 126 -12.67 -13.38 35.11
CA ASN A 126 -14.02 -12.80 35.03
C ASN A 126 -14.07 -11.42 35.70
N ALA A 127 -13.41 -11.26 36.86
CA ALA A 127 -13.28 -9.98 37.54
C ALA A 127 -12.52 -8.96 36.68
N ALA A 128 -11.36 -9.35 36.14
CA ALA A 128 -10.54 -8.50 35.29
C ALA A 128 -11.26 -8.10 33.99
N TYR A 129 -11.99 -9.02 33.36
CA TYR A 129 -12.78 -8.75 32.17
C TYR A 129 -13.95 -7.78 32.45
N THR A 130 -14.62 -7.93 33.59
CA THR A 130 -15.69 -7.02 34.01
C THR A 130 -15.16 -5.62 34.25
N ARG A 131 -14.00 -5.50 34.92
CA ARG A 131 -13.33 -4.23 35.17
C ARG A 131 -12.85 -3.58 33.87
N LEU A 132 -12.29 -4.35 32.96
CA LEU A 132 -11.88 -3.88 31.63
C LEU A 132 -13.07 -3.31 30.85
N LYS A 133 -14.23 -3.99 30.89
CA LYS A 133 -15.47 -3.49 30.29
C LYS A 133 -15.95 -2.19 30.92
N GLU A 134 -15.81 -2.04 32.23
CA GLU A 134 -16.17 -0.79 32.92
C GLU A 134 -15.27 0.36 32.48
N ALA A 135 -13.96 0.15 32.47
CA ALA A 135 -12.98 1.13 31.99
C ALA A 135 -13.26 1.53 30.52
N ALA A 136 -13.51 0.55 29.64
CA ALA A 136 -13.82 0.80 28.24
C ALA A 136 -15.11 1.61 28.06
N LYS A 137 -16.16 1.35 28.85
CA LYS A 137 -17.40 2.12 28.78
C LYS A 137 -17.20 3.59 29.15
N ARG A 138 -16.35 3.91 30.14
CA ARG A 138 -16.06 5.29 30.55
C ARG A 138 -15.40 6.10 29.43
N ILE A 139 -14.61 5.44 28.57
CA ILE A 139 -13.94 6.06 27.41
C ILE A 139 -14.75 5.93 26.10
N ARG A 140 -16.04 5.55 26.19
CA ARG A 140 -16.96 5.31 25.06
C ARG A 140 -16.44 4.26 24.08
N ALA A 141 -15.95 3.14 24.60
CA ALA A 141 -15.50 2.00 23.82
C ALA A 141 -16.25 0.72 24.23
N ASP A 142 -16.44 -0.16 23.26
CA ASP A 142 -17.01 -1.49 23.47
C ASP A 142 -15.90 -2.55 23.46
N CYS A 143 -16.11 -3.61 24.24
CA CYS A 143 -15.20 -4.76 24.29
C CYS A 143 -15.86 -6.00 23.68
N GLN A 144 -15.22 -6.59 22.68
CA GLN A 144 -15.60 -7.88 22.11
C GLN A 144 -14.50 -8.92 22.38
N THR A 145 -14.87 -10.05 22.95
CA THR A 145 -13.94 -11.17 23.13
C THR A 145 -13.73 -11.88 21.79
N LEU A 146 -12.48 -11.91 21.31
CA LEU A 146 -12.13 -12.54 20.04
C LEU A 146 -11.87 -14.03 20.23
N ILE A 147 -11.07 -14.37 21.25
CA ILE A 147 -10.65 -15.73 21.60
C ILE A 147 -10.26 -15.81 23.08
N THR A 148 -10.47 -16.97 23.69
CA THR A 148 -10.07 -17.27 25.08
C THR A 148 -9.31 -18.59 25.16
N LYS A 149 -8.52 -18.77 26.21
CA LYS A 149 -7.82 -20.03 26.54
C LYS A 149 -8.09 -20.36 28.00
N ASN A 150 -8.59 -21.57 28.26
CA ASN A 150 -8.90 -22.11 29.59
C ASN A 150 -9.99 -21.34 30.37
N VAL A 151 -10.87 -20.62 29.67
CA VAL A 151 -12.00 -19.87 30.26
C VAL A 151 -13.33 -20.58 29.98
N GLY A 152 -13.39 -21.45 28.95
CA GLY A 152 -14.63 -22.03 28.45
C GLY A 152 -15.43 -21.08 27.55
N GLY A 153 -16.47 -21.63 26.91
CA GLY A 153 -17.45 -20.89 26.11
C GLY A 153 -17.24 -20.98 24.59
N ASP A 154 -18.08 -20.27 23.83
CA ASP A 154 -18.19 -20.40 22.36
C ASP A 154 -16.96 -19.91 21.59
N VAL A 155 -16.08 -19.15 22.23
CA VAL A 155 -14.87 -18.55 21.64
C VAL A 155 -13.58 -19.14 22.21
N GLU A 156 -13.65 -20.33 22.80
CA GLU A 156 -12.48 -21.03 23.33
C GLU A 156 -11.57 -21.53 22.20
N ALA A 157 -10.27 -21.30 22.37
CA ALA A 157 -9.24 -21.71 21.43
C ALA A 157 -9.14 -23.24 21.36
N PRO A 158 -9.03 -23.84 20.16
CA PRO A 158 -8.77 -25.28 20.04
C PRO A 158 -7.50 -25.71 20.78
N SER A 159 -6.48 -24.86 20.85
CA SER A 159 -5.23 -25.14 21.57
C SER A 159 -5.39 -25.29 23.09
N ALA A 160 -6.47 -24.78 23.69
CA ALA A 160 -6.73 -24.91 25.13
C ALA A 160 -6.90 -26.39 25.54
N GLN A 161 -7.35 -27.26 24.63
CA GLN A 161 -7.52 -28.70 24.89
C GLN A 161 -6.20 -29.45 25.05
N SER A 162 -5.06 -28.85 24.68
CA SER A 162 -3.74 -29.50 24.77
C SER A 162 -3.20 -29.59 26.20
N GLY A 163 -3.82 -28.95 27.19
CA GLY A 163 -3.49 -29.07 28.62
C GLY A 163 -2.08 -28.61 29.04
N LYS A 164 -1.33 -27.90 28.18
CA LYS A 164 0.03 -27.43 28.47
C LYS A 164 0.09 -26.21 29.39
N ASP A 165 -0.91 -25.34 29.31
CA ASP A 165 -1.03 -24.13 30.13
C ASP A 165 -2.30 -24.21 30.95
N SER A 166 -2.21 -24.00 32.26
CA SER A 166 -3.37 -24.00 33.19
C SER A 166 -3.98 -22.61 33.39
N HIS A 167 -3.36 -21.57 32.83
CA HIS A 167 -3.73 -20.18 33.11
C HIS A 167 -4.78 -19.66 32.14
N CYS A 168 -5.70 -18.83 32.66
CA CYS A 168 -6.75 -18.20 31.87
C CYS A 168 -6.18 -16.99 31.10
N SER A 169 -6.39 -16.94 29.79
CA SER A 169 -6.03 -15.78 28.96
C SER A 169 -7.02 -15.57 27.81
N GLY A 170 -6.97 -14.41 27.17
CA GLY A 170 -7.80 -14.16 25.99
C GLY A 170 -7.43 -12.87 25.27
N LYS A 171 -7.84 -12.76 24.00
CA LYS A 171 -7.69 -11.51 23.23
C LYS A 171 -9.04 -10.82 23.11
N ILE A 172 -9.05 -9.54 23.43
CA ILE A 172 -10.25 -8.72 23.51
C ILE A 172 -10.06 -7.55 22.55
N MET A 173 -10.94 -7.42 21.58
CA MET A 173 -11.00 -6.23 20.73
C MET A 173 -11.68 -5.13 21.53
N ILE A 174 -11.01 -3.99 21.67
CA ILE A 174 -11.59 -2.77 22.24
C ILE A 174 -11.68 -1.77 21.10
N ARG A 175 -12.89 -1.25 20.84
CA ARG A 175 -13.13 -0.29 19.75
C ARG A 175 -13.96 0.86 20.26
N GLN A 176 -13.47 2.08 20.02
CA GLN A 176 -14.16 3.30 20.39
C GLN A 176 -15.37 3.52 19.49
N THR A 177 -16.48 3.97 20.08
CA THR A 177 -17.64 4.44 19.33
C THR A 177 -17.29 5.79 18.68
N PRO A 178 -17.34 5.93 17.34
CA PRO A 178 -17.02 7.19 16.69
C PRO A 178 -18.00 8.29 17.13
N ALA A 179 -17.48 9.44 17.53
CA ALA A 179 -18.32 10.59 17.86
C ALA A 179 -18.88 11.25 16.59
N THR A 180 -18.08 11.25 15.53
CA THR A 180 -18.44 11.79 14.21
C THR A 180 -18.10 10.80 13.10
N VAL A 181 -18.62 11.05 11.89
CA VAL A 181 -18.27 10.27 10.69
C VAL A 181 -16.78 10.39 10.34
N GLU A 182 -16.13 11.48 10.78
CA GLU A 182 -14.72 11.72 10.51
C GLU A 182 -13.81 10.74 11.27
N ASP A 183 -14.24 10.35 12.47
CA ASP A 183 -13.55 9.45 13.40
C ASP A 183 -13.69 7.97 13.01
N VAL A 184 -14.50 7.65 12.00
CA VAL A 184 -14.70 6.28 11.53
C VAL A 184 -13.39 5.76 10.91
N ILE A 185 -12.89 4.65 11.45
CA ILE A 185 -11.66 4.00 11.01
C ILE A 185 -11.81 3.55 9.56
N GLU A 186 -10.87 3.93 8.70
CA GLU A 186 -10.87 3.56 7.30
C GLU A 186 -9.66 2.71 6.95
N THR A 187 -9.91 1.51 6.45
CA THR A 187 -8.86 0.65 5.89
C THR A 187 -9.14 0.42 4.40
N ARG A 188 -8.21 0.83 3.55
CA ARG A 188 -8.28 0.65 2.10
C ARG A 188 -7.58 -0.64 1.68
N ILE A 189 -8.29 -1.47 0.92
CA ILE A 189 -7.78 -2.73 0.41
C ILE A 189 -7.91 -2.78 -1.11
N ALA A 190 -6.80 -2.97 -1.81
CA ALA A 190 -6.83 -3.19 -3.25
C ALA A 190 -7.01 -4.67 -3.57
N VAL A 191 -8.03 -5.02 -4.36
CA VAL A 191 -8.30 -6.40 -4.78
C VAL A 191 -7.72 -6.64 -6.16
N VAL A 192 -6.74 -7.53 -6.26
CA VAL A 192 -6.00 -7.83 -7.49
C VAL A 192 -5.98 -9.31 -7.78
N GLY A 193 -5.75 -9.68 -9.04
CA GLY A 193 -5.65 -11.07 -9.47
C GLY A 193 -6.02 -11.25 -10.92
N ASN A 194 -5.74 -12.42 -11.48
CA ASN A 194 -6.00 -12.74 -12.88
C ASN A 194 -7.51 -12.73 -13.22
N VAL A 195 -7.83 -12.76 -14.51
CA VAL A 195 -9.20 -13.00 -15.00
C VAL A 195 -9.73 -14.30 -14.39
N ASP A 196 -11.01 -14.32 -14.03
CA ASP A 196 -11.71 -15.45 -13.43
C ASP A 196 -11.22 -15.93 -12.05
N ALA A 197 -10.34 -15.18 -11.39
CA ALA A 197 -9.91 -15.42 -10.01
C ALA A 197 -11.00 -15.14 -8.94
N GLY A 198 -12.21 -14.76 -9.36
CA GLY A 198 -13.32 -14.53 -8.42
C GLY A 198 -13.29 -13.19 -7.65
N LYS A 199 -12.50 -12.19 -8.08
CA LYS A 199 -12.37 -10.86 -7.44
C LYS A 199 -13.72 -10.20 -7.14
N SER A 200 -14.45 -9.86 -8.20
CA SER A 200 -15.73 -9.16 -8.09
C SER A 200 -16.83 -10.06 -7.49
N SER A 201 -16.73 -11.39 -7.64
CA SER A 201 -17.63 -12.32 -6.95
C SER A 201 -17.42 -12.27 -5.44
N LEU A 202 -16.18 -12.40 -4.96
CA LEU A 202 -15.88 -12.33 -3.52
C LEU A 202 -16.31 -10.99 -2.94
N LEU A 203 -16.01 -9.88 -3.62
CA LEU A 203 -16.44 -8.55 -3.18
C LEU A 203 -17.96 -8.45 -3.08
N GLY A 204 -18.69 -8.98 -4.06
CA GLY A 204 -20.15 -9.03 -4.02
C GLY A 204 -20.67 -9.81 -2.80
N VAL A 205 -20.08 -10.97 -2.51
CA VAL A 205 -20.48 -11.82 -1.37
C VAL A 205 -20.11 -11.20 -0.02
N LEU A 206 -18.93 -10.59 0.10
CA LEU A 206 -18.50 -9.95 1.34
C LEU A 206 -19.35 -8.73 1.68
N VAL A 207 -19.65 -7.88 0.69
CA VAL A 207 -20.37 -6.62 0.89
C VAL A 207 -21.89 -6.82 1.00
N LYS A 208 -22.47 -7.75 0.23
CA LYS A 208 -23.93 -7.93 0.18
C LYS A 208 -24.45 -9.06 1.06
N GLY A 209 -23.58 -9.96 1.50
CA GLY A 209 -23.94 -11.10 2.34
C GLY A 209 -24.46 -12.33 1.58
N ASP A 210 -25.04 -12.15 0.39
CA ASP A 210 -25.54 -13.25 -0.44
C ASP A 210 -24.41 -14.06 -1.08
N LEU A 211 -24.55 -15.39 -1.08
CA LEU A 211 -23.63 -16.29 -1.79
C LEU A 211 -23.79 -16.18 -3.31
N ASP A 212 -22.68 -16.44 -4.00
CA ASP A 212 -22.64 -16.49 -5.47
C ASP A 212 -23.27 -17.79 -5.96
N ASP A 213 -23.91 -17.75 -7.12
CA ASP A 213 -24.60 -18.91 -7.72
C ASP A 213 -23.68 -19.75 -8.62
N GLY A 214 -22.36 -19.50 -8.57
CA GLY A 214 -21.36 -20.08 -9.47
C GLY A 214 -21.40 -19.52 -10.90
N ARG A 215 -22.41 -18.72 -11.26
CA ARG A 215 -22.55 -18.05 -12.57
C ARG A 215 -22.21 -16.55 -12.49
N GLY A 216 -21.94 -16.05 -11.29
CA GLY A 216 -21.50 -14.69 -11.05
C GLY A 216 -22.64 -13.72 -10.74
N ARG A 217 -23.76 -14.19 -10.19
CA ARG A 217 -24.84 -13.32 -9.70
C ARG A 217 -24.34 -12.26 -8.73
N ALA A 218 -23.36 -12.59 -7.89
CA ALA A 218 -22.78 -11.64 -6.94
C ALA A 218 -22.06 -10.48 -7.65
N ARG A 219 -21.29 -10.76 -8.71
CA ARG A 219 -20.48 -9.75 -9.43
C ARG A 219 -21.28 -8.85 -10.36
N VAL A 220 -22.45 -9.29 -10.89
CA VAL A 220 -23.27 -8.48 -11.81
C VAL A 220 -23.64 -7.14 -11.19
N ASN A 221 -23.87 -7.11 -9.88
CA ASN A 221 -24.23 -5.89 -9.17
C ASN A 221 -23.06 -4.91 -8.95
N LEU A 222 -21.84 -5.27 -9.33
CA LEU A 222 -20.65 -4.42 -9.21
C LEU A 222 -20.27 -3.78 -10.55
N PHE A 223 -20.80 -4.29 -11.66
CA PHE A 223 -20.50 -3.76 -12.99
C PHE A 223 -21.11 -2.38 -13.17
N ARG A 224 -20.29 -1.46 -13.67
CA ARG A 224 -20.65 -0.04 -13.86
C ARG A 224 -20.93 0.29 -15.31
N HIS A 225 -20.36 -0.49 -16.23
CA HIS A 225 -20.46 -0.21 -17.66
C HIS A 225 -21.15 -1.36 -18.40
N LYS A 226 -21.84 -1.01 -19.49
CA LYS A 226 -22.57 -1.98 -20.33
C LYS A 226 -21.68 -3.12 -20.84
N HIS A 227 -20.47 -2.80 -21.29
CA HIS A 227 -19.51 -3.81 -21.77
C HIS A 227 -18.99 -4.72 -20.66
N GLU A 228 -19.00 -4.29 -19.38
CA GLU A 228 -18.65 -5.18 -18.25
C GLU A 228 -19.74 -6.24 -18.05
N ILE A 229 -21.00 -5.87 -18.21
CA ILE A 229 -22.16 -6.78 -18.16
C ILE A 229 -22.11 -7.76 -19.33
N GLU A 230 -21.87 -7.26 -20.55
CA GLU A 230 -21.83 -8.09 -21.77
C GLU A 230 -20.64 -9.06 -21.78
N THR A 231 -19.46 -8.62 -21.35
CA THR A 231 -18.25 -9.47 -21.37
C THR A 231 -18.03 -10.26 -20.07
N GLY A 232 -18.75 -9.91 -19.00
CA GLY A 232 -18.54 -10.46 -17.66
C GLY A 232 -17.19 -10.09 -17.03
N ARG A 233 -16.52 -9.05 -17.51
CA ARG A 233 -15.16 -8.65 -17.11
C ARG A 233 -15.11 -7.21 -16.62
N THR A 234 -14.52 -7.00 -15.44
CA THR A 234 -14.24 -5.67 -14.88
C THR A 234 -13.18 -4.94 -15.72
N SER A 235 -13.48 -3.69 -16.06
CA SER A 235 -12.65 -2.83 -16.92
C SER A 235 -12.23 -1.52 -16.25
N SER A 236 -13.00 -1.10 -15.24
CA SER A 236 -12.82 0.14 -14.49
C SER A 236 -12.37 -0.13 -13.05
N VAL A 237 -11.87 0.92 -12.38
CA VAL A 237 -11.61 0.84 -10.93
C VAL A 237 -12.95 0.98 -10.21
N GLY A 238 -13.39 -0.11 -9.58
CA GLY A 238 -14.56 -0.15 -8.72
C GLY A 238 -14.20 0.22 -7.29
N MET A 239 -15.12 0.82 -6.54
CA MET A 239 -15.01 0.97 -5.09
C MET A 239 -16.26 0.41 -4.45
N GLU A 240 -16.08 -0.37 -3.40
CA GLU A 240 -17.15 -0.94 -2.55
C GLU A 240 -16.73 -0.84 -1.08
N ILE A 241 -17.70 -0.83 -0.18
CA ILE A 241 -17.43 -0.69 1.26
C ILE A 241 -18.05 -1.82 2.07
N LEU A 242 -17.36 -2.22 3.13
CA LEU A 242 -17.83 -3.16 4.14
C LEU A 242 -17.70 -2.49 5.52
N GLY A 243 -18.81 -2.39 6.24
CA GLY A 243 -18.86 -1.77 7.55
C GLY A 243 -18.83 -2.80 8.67
N PHE A 244 -18.10 -2.49 9.74
CA PHE A 244 -18.13 -3.20 11.02
C PHE A 244 -18.61 -2.26 12.12
N ASP A 245 -19.48 -2.74 12.99
CA ASP A 245 -19.90 -2.02 14.19
C ASP A 245 -18.78 -2.03 15.28
N THR A 246 -19.08 -1.47 16.46
CA THR A 246 -18.14 -1.42 17.59
C THR A 246 -17.81 -2.81 18.15
N VAL A 247 -18.70 -3.78 17.96
CA VAL A 247 -18.56 -5.16 18.43
C VAL A 247 -17.90 -6.06 17.37
N GLY A 248 -17.73 -5.57 16.14
CA GLY A 248 -17.09 -6.28 15.03
C GLY A 248 -18.05 -7.10 14.16
N GLN A 249 -19.36 -6.91 14.28
CA GLN A 249 -20.34 -7.50 13.37
C GLN A 249 -20.45 -6.68 12.09
N VAL A 250 -20.76 -7.36 10.99
CA VAL A 250 -20.94 -6.70 9.69
C VAL A 250 -22.23 -5.89 9.70
N VAL A 251 -22.14 -4.62 9.32
CA VAL A 251 -23.30 -3.73 9.19
C VAL A 251 -24.12 -4.15 7.98
N VAL A 252 -25.25 -4.81 8.24
CA VAL A 252 -26.25 -5.22 7.25
C VAL A 252 -27.60 -4.54 7.51
N SER A 253 -28.50 -4.62 6.54
CA SER A 253 -29.88 -4.13 6.72
C SER A 253 -30.66 -5.05 7.66
N ASP A 254 -31.40 -4.44 8.58
CA ASP A 254 -32.34 -5.14 9.47
C ASP A 254 -33.51 -5.76 8.70
N THR A 255 -33.85 -5.19 7.55
CA THR A 255 -34.86 -5.73 6.63
C THR A 255 -34.21 -6.68 5.63
N PRO A 256 -34.63 -7.96 5.56
CA PRO A 256 -34.13 -8.91 4.58
C PRO A 256 -34.26 -8.39 3.14
N GLY A 257 -33.19 -8.47 2.36
CA GLY A 257 -33.17 -8.08 0.95
C GLY A 257 -33.06 -6.58 0.67
N ARG A 258 -33.21 -5.70 1.68
CA ARG A 258 -32.93 -4.26 1.50
C ARG A 258 -31.41 -4.04 1.51
N LYS A 259 -30.93 -3.27 0.53
CA LYS A 259 -29.52 -2.86 0.46
C LYS A 259 -29.34 -1.54 1.21
N LEU A 260 -28.34 -1.48 2.08
CA LEU A 260 -27.94 -0.24 2.71
C LEU A 260 -27.19 0.65 1.72
N SER A 261 -27.46 1.95 1.80
CA SER A 261 -26.67 2.97 1.14
C SER A 261 -25.31 3.12 1.83
N TRP A 262 -24.34 3.72 1.12
CA TRP A 262 -23.03 3.98 1.70
C TRP A 262 -23.09 4.92 2.90
N GLU A 263 -24.05 5.84 2.90
CA GLU A 263 -24.28 6.76 3.99
C GLU A 263 -24.75 6.04 5.26
N GLU A 264 -25.68 5.09 5.12
CA GLU A 264 -26.16 4.29 6.25
C GLU A 264 -25.05 3.39 6.81
N ILE A 265 -24.26 2.75 5.93
CA ILE A 265 -23.12 1.94 6.36
C ILE A 265 -22.11 2.81 7.11
N GLY A 266 -21.73 3.96 6.55
CA GLY A 266 -20.76 4.86 7.18
C GLY A 266 -21.21 5.38 8.55
N LYS A 267 -22.50 5.67 8.74
CA LYS A 267 -23.05 6.14 10.03
C LYS A 267 -23.17 5.06 11.10
N ARG A 268 -23.42 3.81 10.71
CA ARG A 268 -23.60 2.68 11.63
C ARG A 268 -22.30 1.94 11.95
N SER A 269 -21.22 2.22 11.21
CA SER A 269 -19.95 1.51 11.35
C SER A 269 -18.97 2.26 12.24
N ALA A 270 -18.26 1.53 13.09
CA ALA A 270 -17.08 2.02 13.78
C ALA A 270 -15.81 1.89 12.91
N LYS A 271 -15.81 0.90 12.02
CA LYS A 271 -14.72 0.66 11.06
C LYS A 271 -15.26 0.32 9.69
N VAL A 272 -14.67 0.89 8.65
CA VAL A 272 -15.09 0.68 7.26
C VAL A 272 -13.90 0.24 6.42
N ILE A 273 -14.02 -0.95 5.85
CA ILE A 273 -13.10 -1.46 4.84
C ILE A 273 -13.56 -0.95 3.47
N THR A 274 -12.67 -0.25 2.77
CA THR A 274 -12.92 0.25 1.41
C THR A 274 -12.16 -0.60 0.43
N PHE A 275 -12.88 -1.39 -0.37
CA PHE A 275 -12.30 -2.21 -1.41
C PHE A 275 -12.16 -1.44 -2.70
N THR A 276 -10.99 -1.53 -3.32
CA THR A 276 -10.75 -1.08 -4.69
C THR A 276 -10.72 -2.31 -5.60
N ASP A 277 -11.79 -2.53 -6.39
CA ASP A 277 -11.84 -3.63 -7.37
C ASP A 277 -11.01 -3.25 -8.60
N LEU A 278 -9.92 -3.99 -8.83
CA LEU A 278 -8.99 -3.74 -9.93
C LEU A 278 -9.16 -4.79 -11.03
N ALA A 279 -9.05 -4.31 -12.27
CA ALA A 279 -9.24 -5.15 -13.45
C ALA A 279 -8.20 -6.28 -13.50
N GLY A 280 -8.64 -7.48 -13.90
CA GLY A 280 -7.78 -8.67 -13.97
C GLY A 280 -7.16 -8.95 -15.34
N HIS A 281 -7.66 -8.31 -16.40
CA HIS A 281 -7.26 -8.58 -17.77
C HIS A 281 -6.07 -7.68 -18.17
N GLU A 282 -5.11 -8.22 -18.93
CA GLU A 282 -3.89 -7.50 -19.34
C GLU A 282 -4.16 -6.17 -20.07
N LYS A 283 -5.19 -6.14 -20.93
CA LYS A 283 -5.70 -4.92 -21.60
C LYS A 283 -5.96 -3.75 -20.62
N TYR A 284 -6.34 -4.06 -19.39
CA TYR A 284 -6.68 -3.07 -18.35
C TYR A 284 -5.58 -2.94 -17.28
N LEU A 285 -4.38 -3.48 -17.50
CA LEU A 285 -3.26 -3.35 -16.56
C LEU A 285 -2.94 -1.88 -16.25
N ARG A 286 -3.16 -0.95 -17.19
CA ARG A 286 -3.02 0.49 -16.92
C ARG A 286 -3.96 0.96 -15.82
N THR A 287 -5.19 0.49 -15.83
CA THR A 287 -6.21 0.79 -14.82
C THR A 287 -5.81 0.19 -13.47
N THR A 288 -5.28 -1.03 -13.44
CA THR A 288 -4.83 -1.71 -12.22
C THR A 288 -3.61 -1.03 -11.59
N VAL A 289 -2.60 -0.67 -12.38
CA VAL A 289 -1.42 0.07 -11.90
C VAL A 289 -1.83 1.43 -11.35
N PHE A 290 -2.69 2.14 -12.07
CA PHE A 290 -3.23 3.42 -11.61
C PHE A 290 -3.97 3.25 -10.27
N GLY A 291 -4.82 2.22 -10.13
CA GLY A 291 -5.51 1.93 -8.89
C GLY A 291 -4.56 1.68 -7.72
N LEU A 292 -3.55 0.81 -7.89
CA LEU A 292 -2.57 0.51 -6.84
C LEU A 292 -1.74 1.71 -6.42
N LEU A 293 -1.39 2.61 -7.35
CA LEU A 293 -0.58 3.80 -7.05
C LEU A 293 -1.41 4.97 -6.51
N SER A 294 -2.60 5.18 -7.06
CA SER A 294 -3.43 6.36 -6.78
C SER A 294 -4.31 6.16 -5.55
N SER A 295 -4.81 4.94 -5.30
CA SER A 295 -5.65 4.67 -4.13
C SER A 295 -4.85 4.45 -2.84
N SER A 296 -3.51 4.47 -2.91
CA SER A 296 -2.59 4.24 -1.79
C SER A 296 -3.14 3.20 -0.79
N PRO A 297 -3.39 1.96 -1.25
CA PRO A 297 -4.07 0.96 -0.44
C PRO A 297 -3.22 0.60 0.79
N ASN A 298 -3.86 0.44 1.95
CA ASN A 298 -3.19 -0.01 3.16
C ASN A 298 -2.79 -1.48 3.04
N TYR A 299 -3.62 -2.28 2.36
CA TYR A 299 -3.38 -3.71 2.12
C TYR A 299 -3.75 -4.12 0.70
N CYS A 300 -3.21 -5.25 0.25
CA CYS A 300 -3.53 -5.84 -1.04
C CYS A 300 -4.08 -7.26 -0.86
N LEU A 301 -5.26 -7.52 -1.44
CA LEU A 301 -5.88 -8.84 -1.48
C LEU A 301 -5.61 -9.48 -2.85
N LEU A 302 -4.70 -10.45 -2.88
CA LEU A 302 -4.36 -11.21 -4.08
C LEU A 302 -5.29 -12.42 -4.22
N MET A 303 -6.19 -12.31 -5.18
CA MET A 303 -7.13 -13.35 -5.56
C MET A 303 -6.49 -14.36 -6.51
N VAL A 304 -6.57 -15.63 -6.15
CA VAL A 304 -6.08 -16.76 -6.94
C VAL A 304 -7.20 -17.78 -7.06
N ALA A 305 -7.41 -18.34 -8.25
CA ALA A 305 -8.34 -19.47 -8.39
C ALA A 305 -7.59 -20.78 -8.12
N ALA A 306 -8.20 -21.68 -7.35
CA ALA A 306 -7.62 -22.97 -6.98
C ALA A 306 -7.16 -23.81 -8.19
N ASN A 307 -7.92 -23.74 -9.29
CA ASN A 307 -7.68 -24.52 -10.51
C ASN A 307 -6.51 -24.01 -11.38
N ASN A 308 -6.23 -22.70 -11.36
CA ASN A 308 -5.28 -22.06 -12.28
C ASN A 308 -3.97 -21.66 -11.60
N GLY A 309 -3.98 -21.52 -10.27
CA GLY A 309 -2.84 -21.04 -9.50
C GLY A 309 -2.38 -19.63 -9.88
N LEU A 310 -1.13 -19.31 -9.56
CA LEU A 310 -0.59 -17.95 -9.65
C LEU A 310 0.03 -17.72 -11.03
N ILE A 311 -0.81 -17.37 -12.02
CA ILE A 311 -0.43 -17.21 -13.43
C ILE A 311 -0.70 -15.80 -13.99
N GLY A 312 0.01 -15.46 -15.06
CA GLY A 312 -0.20 -14.24 -15.85
C GLY A 312 -0.17 -12.98 -15.01
N MET A 313 -1.29 -12.25 -15.02
CA MET A 313 -1.45 -10.97 -14.32
C MET A 313 -1.32 -11.07 -12.81
N SER A 314 -1.65 -12.22 -12.18
CA SER A 314 -1.49 -12.37 -10.73
C SER A 314 -0.03 -12.23 -10.28
N LYS A 315 0.95 -12.70 -11.09
CA LYS A 315 2.38 -12.52 -10.80
C LYS A 315 2.79 -11.06 -10.92
N GLU A 316 2.30 -10.38 -11.95
CA GLU A 316 2.61 -8.96 -12.16
C GLU A 316 2.00 -8.09 -11.06
N HIS A 317 0.74 -8.33 -10.68
CA HIS A 317 0.10 -7.62 -9.58
C HIS A 317 0.80 -7.87 -8.24
N LEU A 318 1.22 -9.11 -7.95
CA LEU A 318 2.01 -9.42 -6.76
C LEU A 318 3.34 -8.66 -6.79
N GLY A 319 4.05 -8.64 -7.92
CA GLY A 319 5.31 -7.90 -8.08
C GLY A 319 5.13 -6.39 -7.84
N ILE A 320 4.04 -5.81 -8.32
CA ILE A 320 3.72 -4.38 -8.09
C ILE A 320 3.39 -4.13 -6.62
N ALA A 321 2.59 -4.98 -5.97
CA ALA A 321 2.25 -4.81 -4.56
C ALA A 321 3.48 -4.89 -3.65
N LEU A 322 4.38 -5.85 -3.92
CA LEU A 322 5.65 -6.00 -3.22
C LEU A 322 6.57 -4.79 -3.44
N ALA A 323 6.66 -4.30 -4.68
CA ALA A 323 7.42 -3.10 -5.00
C ALA A 323 6.94 -1.83 -4.29
N LEU A 324 5.62 -1.73 -4.08
CA LEU A 324 4.98 -0.64 -3.36
C LEU A 324 5.00 -0.86 -1.84
N ASN A 325 5.68 -1.91 -1.34
CA ASN A 325 5.69 -2.34 0.05
C ASN A 325 4.29 -2.37 0.67
N VAL A 326 3.29 -2.77 -0.12
CA VAL A 326 1.93 -2.96 0.38
C VAL A 326 1.83 -4.39 0.93
N PRO A 327 1.43 -4.60 2.19
CA PRO A 327 1.27 -5.94 2.74
C PRO A 327 0.21 -6.73 1.97
N VAL A 328 0.52 -7.97 1.64
CA VAL A 328 -0.28 -8.82 0.75
C VAL A 328 -0.92 -9.97 1.52
N MET A 329 -2.21 -10.15 1.31
CA MET A 329 -3.00 -11.32 1.74
C MET A 329 -3.39 -12.12 0.50
N VAL A 330 -3.34 -13.44 0.56
CA VAL A 330 -3.74 -14.31 -0.56
C VAL A 330 -5.06 -14.98 -0.23
N VAL A 331 -5.98 -14.98 -1.20
CA VAL A 331 -7.25 -15.71 -1.11
C VAL A 331 -7.36 -16.65 -2.30
N ILE A 332 -7.34 -17.95 -2.00
CA ILE A 332 -7.57 -19.04 -2.96
C ILE A 332 -9.07 -19.28 -3.03
N THR A 333 -9.68 -19.03 -4.18
CA THR A 333 -11.12 -19.20 -4.42
C THR A 333 -11.42 -20.47 -5.20
N LYS A 334 -12.72 -20.82 -5.27
CA LYS A 334 -13.25 -21.94 -6.07
C LYS A 334 -12.73 -23.30 -5.59
N ILE A 335 -12.51 -23.44 -4.28
CA ILE A 335 -12.09 -24.70 -3.68
C ILE A 335 -13.16 -25.78 -3.80
N ASP A 336 -14.44 -25.38 -3.93
CA ASP A 336 -15.60 -26.24 -4.10
C ASP A 336 -15.61 -27.05 -5.41
N ILE A 337 -15.01 -26.53 -6.48
CA ILE A 337 -14.97 -27.18 -7.81
C ILE A 337 -13.60 -27.83 -8.07
N CYS A 338 -12.59 -27.47 -7.29
CA CYS A 338 -11.22 -27.90 -7.56
C CYS A 338 -10.93 -29.28 -6.96
N PRO A 339 -10.43 -30.25 -7.76
CA PRO A 339 -9.91 -31.50 -7.21
C PRO A 339 -8.79 -31.24 -6.18
N PRO A 340 -8.73 -32.01 -5.08
CA PRO A 340 -7.80 -31.77 -3.98
C PRO A 340 -6.33 -31.82 -4.42
N GLN A 341 -5.99 -32.71 -5.36
CA GLN A 341 -4.64 -32.84 -5.91
C GLN A 341 -4.17 -31.57 -6.63
N ILE A 342 -5.07 -30.89 -7.36
CA ILE A 342 -4.76 -29.64 -8.07
C ILE A 342 -4.64 -28.49 -7.06
N LEU A 343 -5.50 -28.48 -6.04
CA LEU A 343 -5.43 -27.49 -4.96
C LEU A 343 -4.09 -27.56 -4.23
N GLU A 344 -3.62 -28.75 -3.88
CA GLU A 344 -2.29 -28.96 -3.26
C GLU A 344 -1.14 -28.47 -4.15
N GLN A 345 -1.21 -28.74 -5.47
CA GLN A 345 -0.22 -28.23 -6.42
C GLN A 345 -0.21 -26.70 -6.45
N THR A 346 -1.40 -26.06 -6.46
CA THR A 346 -1.55 -24.61 -6.40
C THR A 346 -0.99 -24.04 -5.09
N ILE A 347 -1.27 -24.67 -3.95
CA ILE A 347 -0.74 -24.29 -2.64
C ILE A 347 0.79 -24.36 -2.62
N SER A 348 1.37 -25.43 -3.16
CA SER A 348 2.82 -25.61 -3.28
C SER A 348 3.43 -24.53 -4.17
N GLN A 349 2.79 -24.22 -5.30
CA GLN A 349 3.22 -23.17 -6.22
C GLN A 349 3.21 -21.79 -5.54
N ILE A 350 2.12 -21.43 -4.85
CA ILE A 350 1.98 -20.16 -4.13
C ILE A 350 3.06 -20.06 -3.05
N THR A 351 3.23 -21.11 -2.25
CA THR A 351 4.25 -21.18 -1.19
C THR A 351 5.65 -20.94 -1.74
N LYS A 352 6.00 -21.57 -2.86
CA LYS A 352 7.31 -21.41 -3.51
C LYS A 352 7.53 -19.98 -4.03
N ILE A 353 6.50 -19.35 -4.58
CA ILE A 353 6.59 -17.98 -5.09
C ILE A 353 6.71 -16.98 -3.93
N LEU A 354 5.91 -17.14 -2.87
CA LEU A 354 5.96 -16.25 -1.70
C LEU A 354 7.30 -16.34 -0.96
N LYS A 355 7.88 -17.55 -0.84
CA LYS A 355 9.21 -17.76 -0.25
C LYS A 355 10.37 -17.40 -1.18
N SER A 356 10.10 -17.06 -2.44
CA SER A 356 11.16 -16.76 -3.40
C SER A 356 11.96 -15.51 -2.98
N PRO A 357 13.22 -15.36 -3.45
CA PRO A 357 14.06 -14.22 -3.09
C PRO A 357 13.44 -12.86 -3.41
N GLY A 358 12.51 -12.76 -4.37
CA GLY A 358 11.85 -11.51 -4.74
C GLY A 358 10.61 -11.15 -3.93
N ALA A 359 10.06 -12.09 -3.14
CA ALA A 359 8.89 -11.84 -2.29
C ALA A 359 9.23 -11.90 -0.80
N ARG A 360 10.12 -12.80 -0.38
CA ARG A 360 10.58 -13.01 1.01
C ARG A 360 9.44 -13.02 2.04
N LYS A 361 8.29 -13.60 1.67
CA LYS A 361 7.14 -13.74 2.56
C LYS A 361 7.06 -15.13 3.18
N ILE A 362 6.53 -15.18 4.39
CA ILE A 362 6.22 -16.39 5.13
C ILE A 362 4.71 -16.65 4.99
N PRO A 363 4.30 -17.64 4.17
CA PRO A 363 2.88 -17.97 4.02
C PRO A 363 2.36 -18.63 5.29
N ILE A 364 1.27 -18.10 5.85
CA ILE A 364 0.53 -18.70 6.96
C ILE A 364 -0.86 -19.08 6.44
N PHE A 365 -1.16 -20.37 6.42
CA PHE A 365 -2.46 -20.87 5.96
C PHE A 365 -3.45 -20.82 7.11
N ILE A 366 -4.51 -20.02 6.95
CA ILE A 366 -5.52 -19.85 7.97
C ILE A 366 -6.56 -20.96 7.83
N LYS A 367 -6.62 -21.85 8.83
CA LYS A 367 -7.57 -22.97 8.86
C LYS A 367 -8.66 -22.80 9.90
N ASP A 368 -8.34 -22.10 10.98
CA ASP A 368 -9.24 -21.89 12.09
C ASP A 368 -9.25 -20.43 12.57
N ARG A 369 -10.12 -20.17 13.53
CA ARG A 369 -10.29 -18.85 14.12
C ARG A 369 -9.10 -18.41 14.97
N GLU A 370 -8.39 -19.33 15.61
CA GLU A 370 -7.22 -19.02 16.44
C GLU A 370 -6.06 -18.52 15.58
N GLU A 371 -5.69 -19.27 14.54
CA GLU A 371 -4.69 -18.89 13.56
C GLU A 371 -5.05 -17.56 12.89
N CYS A 372 -6.34 -17.36 12.58
CA CYS A 372 -6.85 -16.12 11.99
C CYS A 372 -6.55 -14.90 12.88
N ILE A 373 -6.95 -14.96 14.16
CA ILE A 373 -6.80 -13.85 15.11
C ILE A 373 -5.32 -13.56 15.40
N ASN A 374 -4.53 -14.60 15.64
CA ASN A 374 -3.10 -14.46 15.92
C ASN A 374 -2.37 -13.85 14.73
N THR A 375 -2.68 -14.31 13.52
CA THR A 375 -2.09 -13.78 12.29
C THR A 375 -2.51 -12.34 12.04
N ALA A 376 -3.80 -12.00 12.23
CA ALA A 376 -4.32 -10.64 12.01
C ALA A 376 -3.63 -9.62 12.91
N THR A 377 -3.42 -9.99 14.19
CA THR A 377 -2.75 -9.13 15.18
C THR A 377 -1.28 -8.89 14.83
N GLN A 378 -0.60 -9.89 14.23
CA GLN A 378 0.82 -9.81 13.86
C GLN A 378 1.05 -9.33 12.42
N PHE A 379 0.00 -9.08 11.64
CA PHE A 379 0.10 -8.83 10.19
C PHE A 379 0.78 -7.50 9.83
N ILE A 380 1.00 -6.62 10.81
CA ILE A 380 1.85 -5.43 10.65
C ILE A 380 3.29 -5.85 10.25
N SER A 381 3.72 -7.04 10.67
CA SER A 381 5.00 -7.61 10.24
C SER A 381 5.00 -7.85 8.74
N GLN A 382 5.83 -7.07 8.03
CA GLN A 382 5.87 -7.08 6.56
C GLN A 382 6.27 -8.44 5.97
N ARG A 383 6.76 -9.40 6.77
CA ARG A 383 7.17 -10.72 6.29
C ARG A 383 6.02 -11.72 6.21
N ILE A 384 4.95 -11.55 6.99
CA ILE A 384 3.86 -12.53 7.04
C ILE A 384 2.93 -12.34 5.82
N CYS A 385 2.46 -13.46 5.25
CA CYS A 385 1.46 -13.46 4.18
C CYS A 385 0.35 -14.46 4.52
N PRO A 386 -0.81 -13.99 5.01
CA PRO A 386 -1.96 -14.84 5.29
C PRO A 386 -2.51 -15.43 4.00
N VAL A 387 -2.88 -16.72 4.03
CA VAL A 387 -3.47 -17.44 2.91
C VAL A 387 -4.80 -18.05 3.36
N PHE A 388 -5.89 -17.61 2.72
CA PHE A 388 -7.24 -18.14 2.94
C PHE A 388 -7.63 -19.06 1.79
N GLN A 389 -8.40 -20.10 2.11
CA GLN A 389 -9.03 -20.99 1.14
C GLN A 389 -10.53 -20.80 1.26
N VAL A 390 -11.20 -20.29 0.23
CA VAL A 390 -12.61 -19.90 0.31
C VAL A 390 -13.43 -20.39 -0.88
N SER A 391 -14.73 -20.54 -0.65
CA SER A 391 -15.71 -20.66 -1.72
C SER A 391 -16.78 -19.58 -1.59
N ASN A 392 -16.96 -18.84 -2.69
CA ASN A 392 -18.04 -17.85 -2.80
C ASN A 392 -19.42 -18.50 -2.98
N VAL A 393 -19.46 -19.79 -3.32
CA VAL A 393 -20.69 -20.54 -3.62
C VAL A 393 -21.19 -21.28 -2.38
N THR A 394 -20.31 -22.02 -1.70
CA THR A 394 -20.68 -22.76 -0.48
C THR A 394 -20.59 -21.91 0.78
N GLY A 395 -19.85 -20.80 0.75
CA GLY A 395 -19.61 -19.93 1.90
C GLY A 395 -18.45 -20.35 2.79
N GLU A 396 -17.74 -21.43 2.43
CA GLU A 396 -16.61 -21.97 3.18
C GLU A 396 -15.53 -20.91 3.46
N ASN A 397 -15.16 -20.76 4.74
CA ASN A 397 -14.15 -19.85 5.30
C ASN A 397 -14.34 -18.34 5.00
N LEU A 398 -15.52 -17.92 4.52
CA LEU A 398 -15.81 -16.49 4.31
C LEU A 398 -15.90 -15.72 5.64
N ASP A 399 -16.35 -16.39 6.68
CA ASP A 399 -16.38 -15.90 8.06
C ASP A 399 -14.97 -15.62 8.61
N LEU A 400 -13.99 -16.49 8.29
CA LEU A 400 -12.58 -16.27 8.64
C LEU A 400 -12.03 -15.02 7.94
N VAL A 401 -12.35 -14.82 6.66
CA VAL A 401 -11.96 -13.59 5.92
C VAL A 401 -12.60 -12.35 6.55
N ARG A 402 -13.90 -12.38 6.87
CA ARG A 402 -14.58 -11.25 7.55
C ARG A 402 -13.96 -10.94 8.91
N THR A 403 -13.68 -11.98 9.71
CA THR A 403 -13.03 -11.85 11.01
C THR A 403 -11.64 -11.24 10.88
N PHE A 404 -10.85 -11.71 9.92
CA PHE A 404 -9.53 -11.17 9.65
C PHE A 404 -9.59 -9.69 9.28
N LEU A 405 -10.48 -9.33 8.35
CA LEU A 405 -10.71 -7.95 7.91
C LEU A 405 -11.17 -7.03 9.05
N ASN A 406 -11.96 -7.54 9.99
CA ASN A 406 -12.39 -6.79 11.17
C ASN A 406 -11.21 -6.45 12.10
N ILE A 407 -10.27 -7.39 12.29
CA ILE A 407 -9.13 -7.25 13.21
C ILE A 407 -7.97 -6.48 12.58
N LEU A 408 -7.89 -6.43 11.24
CA LEU A 408 -6.80 -5.79 10.50
C LEU A 408 -6.43 -4.41 11.08
N PRO A 409 -5.22 -4.22 11.61
CA PRO A 409 -4.85 -2.94 12.20
C PRO A 409 -4.82 -1.84 11.13
N HIS A 410 -4.97 -0.59 11.55
CA HIS A 410 -4.72 0.53 10.66
C HIS A 410 -3.25 0.52 10.21
N HIS A 411 -3.01 0.57 8.89
CA HIS A 411 -1.66 0.51 8.33
C HIS A 411 -1.38 1.75 7.48
N GLY A 412 -0.48 2.61 7.94
CA GLY A 412 -0.09 3.83 7.25
C GLY A 412 0.21 4.92 8.26
N ARG A 413 1.35 5.59 8.10
CA ARG A 413 1.71 6.76 8.89
C ARG A 413 1.27 7.99 8.13
N TYR A 414 0.29 8.68 8.66
CA TYR A 414 -0.22 9.92 8.10
C TYR A 414 0.03 11.04 9.10
N ASP A 415 0.66 12.10 8.63
CA ASP A 415 0.98 13.25 9.45
C ASP A 415 -0.11 14.31 9.24
N SER A 416 -0.92 14.51 10.27
CA SER A 416 -2.00 15.50 10.26
C SER A 416 -1.52 16.90 10.63
N GLU A 417 -0.33 17.02 11.25
CA GLU A 417 0.32 18.29 11.61
C GLU A 417 1.16 18.85 10.46
N ALA A 418 1.57 18.00 9.52
CA ALA A 418 2.26 18.42 8.31
C ALA A 418 1.40 19.35 7.42
N PRO A 419 2.02 20.17 6.55
CA PRO A 419 1.29 20.99 5.60
C PRO A 419 0.37 20.17 4.70
N PHE A 420 -0.84 20.69 4.44
CA PHE A 420 -1.85 19.99 3.66
C PHE A 420 -1.36 19.63 2.24
N GLU A 421 -1.51 18.36 1.86
CA GLU A 421 -1.21 17.88 0.50
C GLU A 421 -2.26 16.87 0.06
N PHE A 422 -2.99 17.19 -1.01
CA PHE A 422 -4.01 16.31 -1.56
C PHE A 422 -3.73 15.98 -3.02
N HIS A 423 -3.81 14.69 -3.35
CA HIS A 423 -3.52 14.15 -4.68
C HIS A 423 -4.80 13.85 -5.45
N ILE A 424 -4.98 14.46 -6.62
CA ILE A 424 -6.21 14.29 -7.43
C ILE A 424 -6.13 13.01 -8.26
N ASN A 425 -7.01 12.06 -7.93
CA ASN A 425 -7.17 10.78 -8.59
C ASN A 425 -8.28 10.80 -9.65
N ASP A 426 -9.36 11.54 -9.39
CA ASP A 426 -10.47 11.65 -10.32
C ASP A 426 -11.14 13.03 -10.31
N THR A 427 -11.87 13.30 -11.39
CA THR A 427 -12.55 14.58 -11.62
C THR A 427 -13.96 14.33 -12.14
N PHE A 428 -14.93 14.95 -11.47
CA PHE A 428 -16.34 14.83 -11.77
C PHE A 428 -16.94 16.21 -12.07
N SER A 429 -17.98 16.22 -12.89
CA SER A 429 -18.85 17.38 -13.08
C SER A 429 -20.21 16.98 -12.56
N VAL A 430 -20.54 17.45 -11.36
CA VAL A 430 -21.77 17.11 -10.68
C VAL A 430 -22.79 18.23 -10.93
N PRO A 431 -24.01 17.92 -11.41
CA PRO A 431 -25.06 18.92 -11.61
C PRO A 431 -25.27 19.76 -10.35
N PHE A 432 -25.42 21.07 -10.50
CA PHE A 432 -25.66 22.06 -9.42
C PHE A 432 -24.51 22.24 -8.39
N VAL A 433 -23.61 21.27 -8.24
CA VAL A 433 -22.43 21.36 -7.39
C VAL A 433 -21.25 21.99 -8.13
N GLY A 434 -21.02 21.57 -9.38
CA GLY A 434 -19.91 22.03 -10.23
C GLY A 434 -18.79 21.01 -10.35
N THR A 435 -17.54 21.49 -10.40
CA THR A 435 -16.35 20.65 -10.51
C THR A 435 -16.02 20.03 -9.16
N VAL A 436 -15.96 18.70 -9.12
CA VAL A 436 -15.58 17.93 -7.93
C VAL A 436 -14.31 17.15 -8.23
N VAL A 437 -13.33 17.22 -7.34
CA VAL A 437 -12.11 16.42 -7.40
C VAL A 437 -12.14 15.36 -6.32
N SER A 438 -11.65 14.16 -6.62
CA SER A 438 -11.56 13.07 -5.64
C SER A 438 -10.15 12.54 -5.57
N GLY A 439 -9.73 12.13 -4.38
CA GLY A 439 -8.33 11.87 -4.10
C GLY A 439 -8.07 11.39 -2.68
N ILE A 440 -6.79 11.41 -2.32
CA ILE A 440 -6.31 11.05 -1.00
C ILE A 440 -5.52 12.22 -0.42
N ILE A 441 -5.78 12.50 0.85
CA ILE A 441 -5.02 13.47 1.62
C ILE A 441 -3.75 12.77 2.10
N LYS A 442 -2.59 13.21 1.60
CA LYS A 442 -1.28 12.65 1.94
C LYS A 442 -0.79 13.15 3.29
N ALA A 443 -1.05 14.43 3.57
CA ALA A 443 -0.61 15.13 4.77
C ALA A 443 -1.58 16.28 5.11
N GLY A 444 -1.59 16.69 6.37
CA GLY A 444 -2.35 17.81 6.90
C GLY A 444 -3.86 17.60 7.02
N VAL A 445 -4.54 18.66 7.44
CA VAL A 445 -6.00 18.73 7.60
C VAL A 445 -6.55 19.86 6.73
N ILE A 446 -7.78 19.69 6.25
CA ILE A 446 -8.47 20.69 5.44
C ILE A 446 -9.94 20.81 5.85
N HIS A 447 -10.45 22.04 5.83
CA HIS A 447 -11.84 22.36 6.17
C HIS A 447 -12.61 22.89 4.97
N ALA A 448 -13.92 22.67 4.99
CA ALA A 448 -14.81 23.30 4.03
C ALA A 448 -14.76 24.82 4.18
N GLY A 449 -14.49 25.53 3.09
CA GLY A 449 -14.31 26.99 3.06
C GLY A 449 -12.86 27.43 2.83
N ASP A 450 -11.88 26.56 3.07
CA ASP A 450 -10.46 26.91 3.00
C ASP A 450 -10.03 27.31 1.59
N ASN A 451 -9.12 28.29 1.52
CA ASN A 451 -8.50 28.76 0.29
C ASN A 451 -7.31 27.86 -0.07
N VAL A 452 -7.30 27.38 -1.30
CA VAL A 452 -6.33 26.39 -1.78
C VAL A 452 -5.79 26.76 -3.16
N LEU A 453 -4.65 26.19 -3.49
CA LEU A 453 -4.03 26.22 -4.80
C LEU A 453 -4.24 24.86 -5.48
N ILE A 454 -4.69 24.86 -6.72
CA ILE A 454 -4.82 23.65 -7.54
C ILE A 454 -3.88 23.72 -8.75
N GLY A 455 -3.13 22.66 -8.99
CA GLY A 455 -2.16 22.59 -10.08
C GLY A 455 -1.24 21.37 -9.92
N PRO A 456 -0.22 21.20 -10.77
CA PRO A 456 0.13 22.06 -11.89
C PRO A 456 -0.76 21.84 -13.11
N ASP A 457 -1.12 22.93 -13.79
CA ASP A 457 -1.66 22.88 -15.14
C ASP A 457 -0.61 22.42 -16.18
N SER A 458 -0.96 22.42 -17.46
CA SER A 458 -0.03 22.01 -18.53
C SER A 458 1.21 22.90 -18.65
N LEU A 459 1.17 24.12 -18.11
CA LEU A 459 2.26 25.09 -18.09
C LEU A 459 3.04 25.09 -16.77
N GLY A 460 2.60 24.32 -15.77
CA GLY A 460 3.22 24.30 -14.44
C GLY A 460 2.67 25.35 -13.47
N GLN A 461 1.55 26.00 -13.80
CA GLN A 461 0.95 27.05 -12.97
C GLN A 461 -0.09 26.48 -12.00
N PHE A 462 -0.28 27.21 -10.89
CA PHE A 462 -1.30 26.93 -9.89
C PHE A 462 -2.40 27.99 -9.94
N THR A 463 -3.65 27.54 -9.85
CA THR A 463 -4.82 28.42 -9.79
C THR A 463 -5.34 28.49 -8.37
N SER A 464 -5.65 29.70 -7.89
CA SER A 464 -6.29 29.89 -6.59
C SER A 464 -7.78 29.55 -6.66
N THR A 465 -8.25 28.76 -5.71
CA THR A 465 -9.66 28.44 -5.51
C THR A 465 -9.95 28.29 -4.01
N SER A 466 -11.16 27.87 -3.67
CA SER A 466 -11.56 27.53 -2.31
C SER A 466 -12.43 26.28 -2.32
N ILE A 467 -12.39 25.51 -1.24
CA ILE A 467 -13.21 24.32 -1.08
C ILE A 467 -14.64 24.76 -0.72
N ARG A 468 -15.62 24.34 -1.53
CA ARG A 468 -17.05 24.60 -1.29
C ARG A 468 -17.62 23.64 -0.25
N SER A 469 -17.34 22.36 -0.42
CA SER A 469 -17.80 21.28 0.45
C SER A 469 -16.86 20.09 0.34
N ILE A 470 -16.84 19.29 1.40
CA ILE A 470 -16.06 18.06 1.48
C ILE A 470 -17.04 16.89 1.65
N GLU A 471 -16.81 15.82 0.90
CA GLU A 471 -17.54 14.56 1.05
C GLU A 471 -16.58 13.40 1.25
N ARG A 472 -16.86 12.57 2.25
CA ARG A 472 -16.19 11.29 2.49
C ARG A 472 -17.19 10.16 2.30
N LYS A 473 -16.95 9.27 1.34
CA LYS A 473 -17.84 8.12 1.04
C LYS A 473 -19.32 8.51 0.85
N ARG A 474 -19.55 9.65 0.19
CA ARG A 474 -20.88 10.27 -0.05
C ARG A 474 -21.55 10.88 1.19
N LEU A 475 -20.84 10.98 2.30
CA LEU A 475 -21.27 11.72 3.49
C LEU A 475 -20.59 13.09 3.48
N GLY A 476 -21.39 14.15 3.60
CA GLY A 476 -20.86 15.51 3.78
C GLY A 476 -20.18 15.63 5.13
N VAL A 477 -18.96 16.16 5.15
CA VAL A 477 -18.16 16.36 6.36
C VAL A 477 -17.59 17.78 6.40
N PRO A 478 -17.45 18.41 7.57
CA PRO A 478 -16.84 19.74 7.70
C PRO A 478 -15.33 19.72 7.46
N ALA A 479 -14.64 18.63 7.80
CA ALA A 479 -13.19 18.50 7.66
C ALA A 479 -12.77 17.13 7.12
N ALA A 480 -11.51 17.04 6.68
CA ALA A 480 -10.87 15.77 6.37
C ALA A 480 -9.37 15.84 6.67
N SER A 481 -8.81 14.72 7.14
CA SER A 481 -7.42 14.63 7.61
C SER A 481 -6.57 13.68 6.77
N ALA A 482 -5.26 13.73 7.02
CA ALA A 482 -4.28 12.90 6.35
C ALA A 482 -4.63 11.42 6.44
N GLY A 483 -4.45 10.71 5.33
CA GLY A 483 -4.80 9.31 5.19
C GLY A 483 -6.24 9.03 4.82
N GLN A 484 -7.12 10.03 4.74
CA GLN A 484 -8.51 9.84 4.35
C GLN A 484 -8.71 10.02 2.83
N SER A 485 -9.64 9.24 2.27
CA SER A 485 -10.14 9.50 0.92
C SER A 485 -11.30 10.50 0.97
N ALA A 486 -11.20 11.56 0.19
CA ALA A 486 -12.19 12.63 0.17
C ALA A 486 -12.46 13.15 -1.26
N SER A 487 -13.64 13.76 -1.41
CA SER A 487 -14.05 14.49 -2.59
C SER A 487 -14.30 15.95 -2.24
N PHE A 488 -13.71 16.87 -2.99
CA PHE A 488 -13.84 18.31 -2.78
C PHE A 488 -14.59 18.95 -3.94
N ALA A 489 -15.66 19.67 -3.64
CA ALA A 489 -16.29 20.57 -4.60
C ALA A 489 -15.52 21.89 -4.64
N LEU A 490 -15.07 22.31 -5.82
CA LEU A 490 -14.24 23.50 -5.99
C LEU A 490 -15.08 24.71 -6.44
N LYS A 491 -14.80 25.90 -5.89
CA LYS A 491 -15.47 27.14 -6.33
C LYS A 491 -14.80 27.73 -7.57
N LYS A 492 -15.62 28.18 -8.54
CA LYS A 492 -15.18 28.94 -9.73
C LYS A 492 -14.11 28.25 -10.61
N VAL A 493 -13.99 26.93 -10.53
CA VAL A 493 -13.07 26.15 -11.38
C VAL A 493 -13.90 25.31 -12.35
N ARG A 494 -13.54 25.32 -13.64
CA ARG A 494 -14.21 24.51 -14.66
C ARG A 494 -13.56 23.13 -14.71
N ARG A 495 -14.35 22.08 -14.98
CA ARG A 495 -13.87 20.70 -15.06
C ARG A 495 -12.68 20.54 -16.01
N LYS A 496 -12.68 21.24 -17.14
CA LYS A 496 -11.62 21.16 -18.16
C LYS A 496 -10.26 21.70 -17.70
N ASP A 497 -10.25 22.55 -16.67
CA ASP A 497 -9.03 23.16 -16.14
C ASP A 497 -8.40 22.26 -15.06
N VAL A 498 -9.02 21.11 -14.74
CA VAL A 498 -8.57 20.16 -13.74
C VAL A 498 -8.34 18.78 -14.35
N ARG A 499 -7.28 18.10 -13.93
CA ARG A 499 -6.94 16.75 -14.41
C ARG A 499 -6.42 15.88 -13.27
N LYS A 500 -6.38 14.58 -13.54
CA LYS A 500 -5.67 13.59 -12.71
C LYS A 500 -4.16 13.92 -12.69
N GLY A 501 -3.53 13.70 -11.54
CA GLY A 501 -2.12 14.01 -11.33
C GLY A 501 -1.85 15.42 -10.81
N MET A 502 -2.85 16.31 -10.82
CA MET A 502 -2.75 17.58 -10.09
C MET A 502 -2.83 17.33 -8.58
N VAL A 503 -2.33 18.29 -7.82
CA VAL A 503 -2.41 18.37 -6.38
C VAL A 503 -3.22 19.60 -5.94
N VAL A 504 -3.78 19.51 -4.74
CA VAL A 504 -4.37 20.64 -4.02
C VAL A 504 -3.49 20.91 -2.81
N LEU A 505 -3.06 22.15 -2.67
CA LEU A 505 -2.13 22.62 -1.64
C LEU A 505 -2.73 23.82 -0.91
N PRO A 506 -2.35 24.09 0.35
CA PRO A 506 -2.80 25.26 1.07
C PRO A 506 -2.30 26.52 0.38
N LYS A 507 -3.13 27.56 0.36
CA LYS A 507 -2.70 28.88 -0.09
C LYS A 507 -2.12 29.65 1.09
N LEU A 508 -0.80 29.73 1.17
CA LEU A 508 -0.08 30.46 2.20
C LEU A 508 0.31 31.85 1.69
N GLU A 509 -0.09 32.90 2.39
CA GLU A 509 0.24 34.28 2.02
C GLU A 509 1.76 34.52 2.15
N GLY A 510 2.35 35.20 1.16
CA GLY A 510 3.78 35.53 1.16
C GLY A 510 4.73 34.38 0.77
N GLN A 511 4.23 33.15 0.57
CA GLN A 511 5.06 32.04 0.09
C GLN A 511 5.15 31.98 -1.44
N PRO A 512 6.30 31.57 -2.00
CA PRO A 512 6.42 31.36 -3.44
C PRO A 512 5.52 30.22 -3.90
N ALA A 513 5.12 30.26 -5.17
CA ALA A 513 4.34 29.19 -5.76
C ALA A 513 5.06 27.83 -5.61
N PRO A 514 4.31 26.73 -5.41
CA PRO A 514 4.91 25.41 -5.28
C PRO A 514 5.82 25.09 -6.47
N LYS A 515 7.01 24.55 -6.19
CA LYS A 515 7.99 24.23 -7.24
C LYS A 515 7.50 23.04 -8.06
N VAL A 516 7.55 23.18 -9.38
CA VAL A 516 7.17 22.13 -10.33
C VAL A 516 8.35 21.86 -11.24
N HIS A 517 8.65 20.59 -11.46
CA HIS A 517 9.81 20.20 -12.25
C HIS A 517 9.41 19.31 -13.42
N ARG A 518 10.01 19.54 -14.58
CA ARG A 518 9.97 18.60 -15.70
C ARG A 518 10.99 17.49 -15.52
N GLU A 519 12.05 17.76 -14.78
CA GLU A 519 13.20 16.90 -14.63
C GLU A 519 13.34 16.49 -13.18
N PHE A 520 13.78 15.27 -12.94
CA PHE A 520 14.03 14.77 -11.60
C PHE A 520 15.00 13.59 -11.67
N ILE A 521 15.70 13.34 -10.57
CA ILE A 521 16.61 12.22 -10.44
C ILE A 521 15.92 11.16 -9.60
N ALA A 522 15.97 9.91 -10.07
CA ALA A 522 15.45 8.77 -9.33
C ALA A 522 16.42 7.60 -9.37
N GLU A 523 16.42 6.84 -8.29
CA GLU A 523 17.10 5.56 -8.25
C GLU A 523 16.13 4.49 -8.69
N VAL A 524 16.51 3.71 -9.70
CA VAL A 524 15.65 2.71 -10.31
C VAL A 524 16.26 1.31 -10.28
N LEU A 525 15.38 0.33 -10.12
CA LEU A 525 15.66 -1.09 -10.30
C LEU A 525 14.98 -1.59 -11.58
N ILE A 526 15.74 -2.25 -12.46
CA ILE A 526 15.19 -2.89 -13.66
C ILE A 526 14.76 -4.33 -13.37
N LEU A 527 13.48 -4.65 -13.56
CA LEU A 527 12.91 -5.96 -13.27
C LEU A 527 13.04 -6.95 -14.42
N SER A 528 12.58 -6.53 -15.61
CA SER A 528 12.58 -7.39 -16.78
C SER A 528 12.54 -6.56 -18.06
N HIS A 529 13.70 -6.46 -18.70
CA HIS A 529 13.85 -5.80 -19.99
C HIS A 529 14.78 -6.61 -20.89
N ALA A 530 14.32 -6.93 -22.10
CA ALA A 530 15.04 -7.81 -23.02
C ALA A 530 16.22 -7.12 -23.71
N THR A 531 16.19 -5.79 -23.80
CA THR A 531 17.24 -4.99 -24.44
C THR A 531 17.95 -4.10 -23.43
N THR A 532 19.03 -3.45 -23.86
CA THR A 532 19.76 -2.51 -23.00
C THR A 532 19.04 -1.16 -22.98
N ILE A 533 18.80 -0.62 -21.79
CA ILE A 533 18.25 0.73 -21.62
C ILE A 533 19.42 1.73 -21.65
N LYS A 534 19.26 2.77 -22.46
CA LYS A 534 20.23 3.86 -22.65
C LYS A 534 19.54 5.21 -22.59
N THR A 535 20.32 6.29 -22.56
CA THR A 535 19.83 7.66 -22.73
C THR A 535 18.92 7.77 -23.95
N LYS A 536 17.91 8.64 -23.88
CA LYS A 536 16.81 8.84 -24.84
C LYS A 536 15.76 7.72 -24.88
N TYR A 537 15.91 6.66 -24.08
CA TYR A 537 14.82 5.69 -23.90
C TYR A 537 13.59 6.38 -23.32
N GLN A 538 12.41 6.08 -23.88
CA GLN A 538 11.14 6.65 -23.44
C GLN A 538 10.22 5.55 -22.94
N ALA A 539 9.61 5.78 -21.78
CA ALA A 539 8.66 4.86 -21.19
C ALA A 539 7.52 5.62 -20.50
N MET A 540 6.41 4.92 -20.27
CA MET A 540 5.31 5.44 -19.46
C MET A 540 5.71 5.35 -17.99
N LEU A 541 5.82 6.50 -17.35
CA LEU A 541 6.07 6.62 -15.92
C LEU A 541 4.76 6.82 -15.16
N HIS A 542 4.64 6.15 -14.02
CA HIS A 542 3.56 6.35 -13.06
C HIS A 542 4.17 6.75 -11.72
N VAL A 543 3.70 7.86 -11.14
CA VAL A 543 4.09 8.36 -9.81
C VAL A 543 2.83 8.84 -9.10
N GLY A 544 2.36 8.09 -8.11
CA GLY A 544 1.03 8.32 -7.53
C GLY A 544 -0.06 8.41 -8.62
N PRO A 545 -0.85 9.50 -8.68
CA PRO A 545 -1.85 9.72 -9.72
C PRO A 545 -1.30 10.20 -11.07
N VAL A 546 -0.02 10.57 -11.16
CA VAL A 546 0.61 11.05 -12.39
C VAL A 546 0.92 9.87 -13.30
N SER A 547 0.49 9.96 -14.57
CA SER A 547 0.78 8.94 -15.60
C SER A 547 1.15 9.62 -16.92
N GLN A 548 2.44 9.64 -17.25
CA GLN A 548 2.97 10.37 -18.39
C GLN A 548 4.23 9.73 -18.98
N THR A 549 4.44 9.91 -20.28
CA THR A 549 5.71 9.53 -20.93
C THR A 549 6.87 10.35 -20.40
N CYS A 550 7.94 9.65 -20.01
CA CYS A 550 9.21 10.23 -19.59
C CYS A 550 10.34 9.72 -20.47
N ALA A 551 11.30 10.60 -20.76
CA ALA A 551 12.55 10.26 -21.40
C ALA A 551 13.66 10.15 -20.35
N ILE A 552 14.54 9.17 -20.50
CA ILE A 552 15.79 9.11 -19.76
C ILE A 552 16.77 10.10 -20.41
N ILE A 553 17.17 11.12 -19.66
CA ILE A 553 18.09 12.15 -20.15
C ILE A 553 19.53 11.86 -19.77
N ASP A 554 19.75 11.25 -18.60
CA ASP A 554 21.07 10.85 -18.14
C ASP A 554 20.99 9.63 -17.23
N VAL A 555 22.09 8.89 -17.14
CA VAL A 555 22.22 7.64 -16.40
C VAL A 555 23.61 7.57 -15.78
N ASP A 556 23.72 7.07 -14.56
CA ASP A 556 25.00 6.87 -13.84
C ASP A 556 26.00 5.87 -14.48
N ARG A 557 25.67 5.31 -15.65
CA ARG A 557 26.43 4.27 -16.35
C ARG A 557 26.06 4.25 -17.83
N PRO A 558 26.91 3.67 -18.71
CA PRO A 558 26.64 3.66 -20.15
C PRO A 558 25.39 2.87 -20.55
N TYR A 559 25.09 1.79 -19.83
CA TYR A 559 24.04 0.82 -20.18
C TYR A 559 23.40 0.23 -18.93
N ILE A 560 22.07 0.13 -18.92
CA ILE A 560 21.33 -0.53 -17.84
C ILE A 560 20.72 -1.84 -18.37
N ARG A 561 20.90 -2.94 -17.64
CA ARG A 561 20.33 -4.26 -17.93
C ARG A 561 19.40 -4.73 -16.80
N THR A 562 18.73 -5.86 -17.06
CA THR A 562 17.84 -6.49 -16.07
C THR A 562 18.58 -6.84 -14.78
N GLY A 563 17.99 -6.50 -13.64
CA GLY A 563 18.53 -6.68 -12.29
C GLY A 563 19.48 -5.57 -11.84
N ASP A 564 19.79 -4.60 -12.70
CA ASP A 564 20.68 -3.50 -12.31
C ASP A 564 19.90 -2.43 -11.53
N ARG A 565 20.57 -1.89 -10.51
CA ARG A 565 20.17 -0.66 -9.81
C ARG A 565 20.99 0.49 -10.36
N ALA A 566 20.34 1.56 -10.79
CA ALA A 566 20.99 2.71 -11.40
C ALA A 566 20.31 4.02 -10.98
N THR A 567 21.10 5.09 -10.87
CA THR A 567 20.59 6.44 -10.75
C THR A 567 20.33 7.00 -12.14
N VAL A 568 19.11 7.47 -12.36
CA VAL A 568 18.61 7.90 -13.68
C VAL A 568 17.94 9.26 -13.56
N ALA A 569 18.34 10.17 -14.43
CA ALA A 569 17.66 11.45 -14.62
C ALA A 569 16.54 11.28 -15.65
N PHE A 570 15.32 11.62 -15.25
CA PHE A 570 14.13 11.56 -16.10
C PHE A 570 13.67 12.96 -16.47
N ARG A 571 13.10 13.09 -17.67
CA ARG A 571 12.38 14.29 -18.13
C ARG A 571 10.98 13.93 -18.60
N PHE A 572 9.99 14.60 -18.03
CA PHE A 572 8.60 14.57 -18.48
C PHE A 572 8.44 15.20 -19.87
N VAL A 573 7.89 14.43 -20.81
CA VAL A 573 7.81 14.83 -22.23
C VAL A 573 6.75 15.91 -22.48
N GLN A 574 5.57 15.81 -21.87
CA GLN A 574 4.46 16.72 -22.16
C GLN A 574 4.50 17.96 -21.27
N ARG A 575 4.36 17.77 -19.96
CA ARG A 575 4.16 18.85 -18.97
C ARG A 575 4.98 18.61 -17.69
N PRO A 576 5.33 19.67 -16.95
CA PRO A 576 5.90 19.55 -15.60
C PRO A 576 4.86 18.98 -14.63
N GLU A 577 5.33 18.24 -13.62
CA GLU A 577 4.47 17.60 -12.61
C GLU A 577 5.00 17.93 -11.21
N TYR A 578 4.12 17.94 -10.21
CA TYR A 578 4.50 18.14 -8.81
C TYR A 578 4.94 16.79 -8.23
N LEU A 579 6.19 16.73 -7.77
CA LEU A 579 6.80 15.53 -7.20
C LEU A 579 7.50 15.88 -5.89
N ALA A 580 7.55 14.92 -4.97
CA ALA A 580 8.35 15.02 -3.75
C ALA A 580 9.46 13.95 -3.73
N PRO A 581 10.63 14.25 -3.15
CA PRO A 581 11.61 13.22 -2.82
C PRO A 581 10.99 12.09 -2.00
N GLY A 582 11.40 10.85 -2.28
CA GLY A 582 10.83 9.64 -1.68
C GLY A 582 9.55 9.13 -2.36
N ASP A 583 8.98 9.85 -3.34
CA ASP A 583 7.85 9.33 -4.11
C ASP A 583 8.28 8.10 -4.92
N ARG A 584 7.41 7.08 -4.91
CA ARG A 584 7.65 5.83 -5.62
C ARG A 584 7.21 5.96 -7.07
N LEU A 585 8.04 5.46 -7.97
CA LEU A 585 7.76 5.45 -9.39
C LEU A 585 7.76 4.03 -9.95
N LEU A 586 6.96 3.85 -11.00
CA LEU A 586 6.93 2.65 -11.81
C LEU A 586 7.01 3.07 -13.27
N PHE A 587 7.98 2.52 -14.02
CA PHE A 587 8.05 2.76 -15.46
C PHE A 587 7.76 1.48 -16.26
N ARG A 588 7.07 1.67 -17.38
CA ARG A 588 6.44 0.59 -18.13
C ARG A 588 6.48 0.82 -19.63
N GLU A 589 6.57 -0.31 -20.34
CA GLU A 589 6.39 -0.43 -21.78
C GLU A 589 5.57 -1.71 -22.04
N GLY A 590 4.24 -1.57 -22.04
CA GLY A 590 3.30 -2.70 -22.00
C GLY A 590 3.27 -3.41 -20.63
N ARG A 591 4.41 -3.99 -20.22
CA ARG A 591 4.64 -4.63 -18.91
C ARG A 591 5.59 -3.83 -18.04
N THR A 592 5.47 -4.00 -16.73
CA THR A 592 6.31 -3.32 -15.75
C THR A 592 7.80 -3.60 -16.02
N LYS A 593 8.59 -2.55 -16.29
CA LYS A 593 10.00 -2.66 -16.67
C LYS A 593 10.93 -2.40 -15.50
N GLY A 594 10.55 -1.45 -14.65
CA GLY A 594 11.27 -1.19 -13.42
C GLY A 594 10.53 -0.29 -12.47
N LEU A 595 11.14 -0.17 -11.30
CA LEU A 595 10.63 0.51 -10.13
C LEU A 595 11.65 1.54 -9.72
N GLY A 596 11.25 2.56 -8.96
CA GLY A 596 12.21 3.50 -8.44
C GLY A 596 11.67 4.37 -7.32
N ILE A 597 12.57 5.17 -6.78
CA ILE A 597 12.26 6.20 -5.80
C ILE A 597 12.87 7.51 -6.30
N VAL A 598 12.07 8.57 -6.27
CA VAL A 598 12.53 9.94 -6.56
C VAL A 598 13.55 10.33 -5.49
N LYS A 599 14.77 10.68 -5.90
CA LYS A 599 15.85 11.11 -5.02
C LYS A 599 15.88 12.61 -4.84
N SER A 600 15.75 13.33 -5.94
CA SER A 600 15.71 14.78 -5.95
C SER A 600 14.85 15.27 -7.12
N VAL A 601 14.31 16.47 -6.96
CA VAL A 601 13.54 17.16 -8.00
C VAL A 601 14.44 18.18 -8.70
N GLY A 602 14.27 18.33 -10.01
CA GLY A 602 15.22 19.01 -10.87
C GLY A 602 16.37 18.12 -11.32
N TYR A 603 17.09 18.58 -12.33
CA TYR A 603 18.34 18.00 -12.80
C TYR A 603 19.22 19.16 -13.28
N ASP A 604 20.51 19.11 -12.94
CA ASP A 604 21.49 20.11 -13.35
C ASP A 604 22.40 19.50 -14.42
N PRO A 605 22.29 19.91 -15.69
CA PRO A 605 23.13 19.38 -16.77
C PRO A 605 24.62 19.63 -16.58
N SER A 606 25.02 20.59 -15.73
CA SER A 606 26.44 20.86 -15.44
C SER A 606 27.08 19.79 -14.52
N LYS A 607 26.24 18.98 -13.85
CA LYS A 607 26.67 17.88 -12.97
C LYS A 607 26.09 16.57 -13.48
N PRO A 608 26.63 16.01 -14.58
CA PRO A 608 26.13 14.76 -15.14
C PRO A 608 26.29 13.61 -14.14
N LEU A 609 25.33 12.69 -14.14
CA LEU A 609 25.34 11.48 -13.33
C LEU A 609 26.48 10.55 -13.73
N TYR A 610 26.80 10.51 -15.02
CA TYR A 610 27.98 9.86 -15.53
C TYR A 610 28.91 10.91 -16.13
N PRO A 611 30.06 11.21 -15.50
CA PRO A 611 31.04 12.07 -16.11
C PRO A 611 31.54 11.37 -17.38
N HIS A 612 31.05 11.81 -18.53
CA HIS A 612 31.73 11.55 -19.78
C HIS A 612 33.13 12.13 -19.60
N GLY A 613 34.14 11.27 -19.45
CA GLY A 613 35.53 11.72 -19.46
C GLY A 613 35.74 12.61 -20.68
N ASP A 614 36.41 13.73 -20.49
CA ASP A 614 36.83 14.65 -21.54
C ASP A 614 37.66 13.91 -22.61
N SER A 615 36.98 13.32 -23.57
CA SER A 615 37.57 12.75 -24.77
C SER A 615 36.60 12.90 -25.95
N ALA A 616 36.04 14.10 -26.11
CA ALA A 616 35.35 14.54 -27.32
C ALA A 616 35.52 16.05 -27.58
N ALA A 617 36.58 16.65 -27.04
CA ALA A 617 37.01 18.01 -27.34
C ALA A 617 38.54 18.00 -27.51
N GLY A 618 39.01 17.58 -28.68
CA GLY A 618 40.46 17.50 -28.93
C GLY A 618 40.92 16.71 -30.15
N GLU A 619 40.14 16.62 -31.23
CA GLU A 619 40.66 16.23 -32.55
C GLU A 619 40.06 17.11 -33.65
N ASP A 620 40.21 18.43 -33.49
CA ASP A 620 40.32 19.35 -34.63
C ASP A 620 41.77 19.86 -34.65
N GLY A 621 42.67 18.95 -34.97
CA GLY A 621 44.10 19.20 -35.16
C GLY A 621 44.41 19.35 -36.65
N ALA A 622 44.69 20.58 -37.06
CA ALA A 622 45.02 21.01 -38.41
C ALA A 622 46.01 20.09 -39.15
N ALA A 623 45.55 19.47 -40.24
CA ALA A 623 46.43 18.93 -41.28
C ALA A 623 46.82 20.06 -42.25
N LYS A 624 47.93 20.75 -41.95
CA LYS A 624 48.65 21.59 -42.90
C LYS A 624 49.33 20.68 -43.93
N ALA A 625 49.05 20.96 -45.20
CA ALA A 625 49.80 20.47 -46.34
C ALA A 625 51.30 20.83 -46.21
N LYS A 626 52.16 19.85 -46.42
CA LYS A 626 53.52 20.03 -46.95
C LYS A 626 53.83 18.85 -47.86
N ASP A 627 54.07 19.20 -49.12
CA ASP A 627 54.69 18.37 -50.14
C ASP A 627 56.04 17.83 -49.67
N GLU A 628 56.36 16.59 -50.06
CA GLU A 628 57.70 16.24 -50.51
C GLU A 628 57.64 15.02 -51.45
N GLU A 629 58.38 15.17 -52.56
CA GLU A 629 58.47 14.33 -53.74
C GLU A 629 59.15 12.96 -53.54
N ASN A 630 59.04 12.16 -54.63
CA ASN A 630 59.75 10.94 -55.00
C ASN A 630 59.03 9.64 -54.61
N GLY A 631 58.70 8.74 -55.52
CA GLY A 631 59.11 8.53 -56.90
C GLY A 631 58.92 7.04 -57.20
N GLU A 632 58.65 6.74 -58.46
CA GLU A 632 58.73 5.41 -59.10
C GLU A 632 57.55 4.41 -59.01
N LYS A 633 56.81 4.45 -60.13
CA LYS A 633 56.72 3.38 -61.14
C LYS A 633 55.71 2.22 -60.95
N THR A 634 54.81 2.25 -61.93
CA THR A 634 54.42 1.20 -62.90
C THR A 634 53.20 0.32 -62.65
N ALA A 635 52.26 0.49 -63.59
CA ALA A 635 51.40 -0.51 -64.26
C ALA A 635 50.29 -1.15 -63.40
N ASN A 636 49.05 -1.39 -63.86
CA ASN A 636 48.46 -1.35 -65.19
C ASN A 636 46.93 -1.35 -65.04
N SER A 637 46.23 -0.57 -65.88
CA SER A 637 44.99 -0.93 -66.60
C SER A 637 43.81 -1.60 -65.87
N GLN A 638 42.67 -0.91 -65.71
CA GLN A 638 41.48 -1.03 -66.60
C GLN A 638 40.24 -0.38 -65.97
N GLU A 639 39.72 0.63 -66.66
CA GLU A 639 38.39 1.20 -66.49
C GLU A 639 37.31 0.22 -66.96
N VAL A 640 36.18 0.15 -66.24
CA VAL A 640 34.87 -0.09 -66.86
C VAL A 640 33.89 0.96 -66.32
N LYS A 641 33.50 1.88 -67.21
CA LYS A 641 32.40 2.83 -67.07
C LYS A 641 31.06 2.10 -67.14
N VAL A 642 30.11 2.50 -66.30
CA VAL A 642 28.68 2.39 -66.60
C VAL A 642 28.08 3.78 -66.38
N GLY A 643 27.55 4.36 -67.45
CA GLY A 643 26.87 5.64 -67.44
C GLY A 643 25.35 5.49 -67.44
N ALA A 644 24.72 6.63 -67.11
CA ALA A 644 23.30 7.00 -67.21
C ALA A 644 22.32 6.26 -66.29
#